data_AF-A0A815SUA5-F1
#
_entry.id   AF-A0A815SUA5-F1
#
_cell.length_a   1.000
_cell.length_b   1.000
_cell.length_c   1.000
_cell.angle_alpha   90.00
_cell.angle_beta   90.00
_cell.angle_gamma   90.00
#
_symmetry.space_group_name_H-M   'P 1'
#
loop_
_entity.id
_entity.type
_entity.pdbx_description
1 polymer ?
#
loop_
_entity_poly.entity_id
_entity_poly.type
_entity_poly.pdbx_seq_one_letter_code
_entity_poly.pdbx_strand_id
1 'polypeptide(L)'
;SRERNQQSRRGNNRSDSHTFAGRGFLAPAIINEANIQLTEEEHQLLKLGPKFIFNDPKTAARRRITELATLKRKIEKCFLRKKVSPGRPLQGFIAELDVLLQTLHNVPTIDKIINTDKLIGTNIIELINSQASQSQITDVAKTKKKKNYGRLVKRLKHKFKLANVVLQKSDKSKVFHLGKIEDYRKKSEQYMDKTQAYQCLGKEDPLPDLIQRTNKYLLDLRLAKWITQKQYELLSIKPNEVELAHLYYLPKAHKPGTPLRPIISGLKHPTIKISKFLDDLLRPLFDKMAQDTTIISGFELIKKLNEWSRLNMNENTIFCTIDVIDLYTMIPQVEGVLSLKNMLDYLKLKKVSGLKIETIIRLSRFVMQNNYFSYDGQFYHQIRGGAMGSPLTLTMANCYMFFFERRIAKQIKNSGGLYFRYIDDLFIMVNWPVRHLLKQIDKWKNFDENIKLNPNIGSFATFLDLYMENRDGVLFTTVYQKPSYEPYYLPFNSIHPLHMKKNIPFTMLLRVIRYCSIFQTYLDERENLRMALLLNKYPNKLIEEQFNNVLLKCNIDQPLTNFNYDRYRQKHLNFKKNIPPACKQCSYDELAGKIAAVDLSIWFIEFRLVSINYRNSLHLKTLFFRVLNMIYFNIKPIFVLDSTKIIDLKLDVIAKQLTSKNKTTDQTRSGFNVLINKCSELHNYLSLSIIIANYSLRYDLAKNLTITYTY
;
A
#
# COMPACT_ATOMS: atom_id res chain seq x y z
N SER A 1 -43.67 54.91 22.47
CA SER A 1 -42.52 54.62 23.36
C SER A 1 -42.90 53.49 24.31
N ARG A 2 -42.94 52.28 23.76
CA ARG A 2 -43.25 51.01 24.42
C ARG A 2 -42.03 50.11 24.17
N GLU A 3 -41.82 49.12 25.05
CA GLU A 3 -40.67 48.19 25.12
C GLU A 3 -39.53 48.61 26.05
N ARG A 4 -39.69 48.26 27.33
CA ARG A 4 -38.67 47.63 28.19
C ARG A 4 -39.40 47.09 29.42
N ASN A 5 -38.99 45.89 29.86
CA ASN A 5 -39.44 45.16 31.05
C ASN A 5 -40.65 44.22 30.89
N GLN A 6 -40.42 43.09 30.22
CA GLN A 6 -40.96 41.79 30.63
C GLN A 6 -40.01 40.69 30.13
N GLN A 7 -39.03 40.30 30.93
CA GLN A 7 -38.36 39.00 30.82
C GLN A 7 -37.56 38.72 32.11
N SER A 8 -38.27 38.24 33.13
CA SER A 8 -37.63 37.46 34.19
C SER A 8 -38.64 36.43 34.71
N ARG A 9 -38.15 35.19 34.84
CA ARG A 9 -38.69 34.04 35.59
C ARG A 9 -39.70 33.11 34.89
N ARG A 10 -39.15 31.99 34.41
CA ARG A 10 -39.57 30.56 34.53
C ARG A 10 -38.78 29.83 33.41
N GLY A 11 -37.83 28.94 33.61
CA GLY A 11 -37.71 27.84 34.57
C GLY A 11 -37.50 26.56 33.74
N ASN A 12 -36.29 25.99 33.80
CA ASN A 12 -35.84 24.64 33.40
C ASN A 12 -36.54 23.89 32.24
N ASN A 13 -35.79 23.72 31.14
CA ASN A 13 -35.49 22.42 30.52
C ASN A 13 -34.49 22.64 29.36
N ARG A 14 -33.18 22.62 29.65
CA ARG A 14 -32.15 22.50 28.62
C ARG A 14 -31.95 21.02 28.33
N SER A 15 -32.62 20.53 27.28
CA SER A 15 -32.17 19.34 26.56
C SER A 15 -31.02 19.74 25.65
N ASP A 16 -29.81 19.28 25.99
CA ASP A 16 -28.63 19.36 25.16
C ASP A 16 -28.90 18.70 23.80
N SER A 17 -29.00 19.52 22.76
CA SER A 17 -29.01 19.07 21.38
C SER A 17 -27.71 19.54 20.72
N HIS A 18 -26.71 18.66 20.76
CA HIS A 18 -25.57 18.74 19.85
C HIS A 18 -26.07 18.53 18.42
N THR A 19 -26.50 19.62 17.80
CA THR A 19 -26.76 19.70 16.37
C THR A 19 -25.42 19.77 15.65
N PHE A 20 -24.97 18.62 15.14
CA PHE A 20 -23.93 18.55 14.12
C PHE A 20 -24.42 19.34 12.91
N ALA A 21 -23.93 20.57 12.77
CA ALA A 21 -24.26 21.45 11.66
C ALA A 21 -23.88 20.78 10.33
N GLY A 22 -24.93 20.53 9.53
CA GLY A 22 -24.96 20.40 8.09
C GLY A 22 -23.62 20.37 7.34
N ARG A 23 -23.07 19.17 7.14
CA ARG A 23 -22.47 18.83 5.85
C ARG A 23 -23.46 17.93 5.13
N GLY A 24 -24.35 18.52 4.34
CA GLY A 24 -24.95 17.75 3.25
C GLY A 24 -23.82 17.10 2.46
N PHE A 25 -23.99 15.86 2.01
CA PHE A 25 -23.09 15.20 1.07
C PHE A 25 -23.11 15.97 -0.27
N LEU A 26 -22.52 17.16 -0.29
CA LEU A 26 -22.39 18.03 -1.46
C LEU A 26 -21.17 17.57 -2.23
N ALA A 27 -21.35 17.25 -3.51
CA ALA A 27 -20.27 16.75 -4.34
C ALA A 27 -19.39 17.88 -4.90
N PRO A 28 -18.08 17.87 -4.58
CA PRO A 28 -17.10 18.17 -5.60
C PRO A 28 -16.08 17.03 -5.70
N ALA A 29 -16.38 16.04 -6.54
CA ALA A 29 -15.38 15.04 -6.94
C ALA A 29 -14.23 15.64 -7.81
N ILE A 30 -14.22 16.97 -8.02
CA ILE A 30 -13.23 17.78 -8.76
C ILE A 30 -13.16 19.16 -8.10
N ILE A 31 -11.96 19.71 -7.93
CA ILE A 31 -11.74 21.07 -7.45
C ILE A 31 -11.57 21.98 -8.66
N ASN A 32 -12.48 22.94 -8.88
CA ASN A 32 -12.48 23.82 -10.05
C ASN A 32 -12.17 25.28 -9.66
N GLU A 33 -10.91 25.57 -9.31
CA GLU A 33 -10.46 26.93 -8.99
C GLU A 33 -10.37 27.83 -10.24
N ALA A 34 -10.22 27.23 -11.42
CA ALA A 34 -10.22 27.95 -12.68
C ALA A 34 -11.60 28.49 -13.11
N ASN A 35 -12.69 28.09 -12.41
CA ASN A 35 -14.08 28.44 -12.74
C ASN A 35 -14.45 28.14 -14.21
N ILE A 36 -13.88 27.08 -14.80
CA ILE A 36 -14.21 26.71 -16.17
C ILE A 36 -15.61 26.07 -16.23
N GLN A 37 -16.44 26.50 -17.16
CA GLN A 37 -17.74 25.86 -17.40
C GLN A 37 -17.52 24.47 -17.99
N LEU A 38 -18.03 23.42 -17.34
CA LEU A 38 -17.96 22.04 -17.82
C LEU A 38 -19.36 21.57 -18.20
N THR A 39 -19.48 20.82 -19.30
CA THR A 39 -20.75 20.13 -19.57
C THR A 39 -20.99 19.02 -18.54
N GLU A 40 -22.23 18.55 -18.41
CA GLU A 40 -22.54 17.48 -17.46
C GLU A 40 -21.72 16.21 -17.76
N GLU A 41 -21.55 15.83 -19.03
CA GLU A 41 -20.72 14.69 -19.43
C GLU A 41 -19.25 14.85 -19.02
N GLU A 42 -18.69 16.04 -19.22
CA GLU A 42 -17.30 16.40 -18.89
C GLU A 42 -17.08 16.31 -17.38
N HIS A 43 -18.02 16.86 -16.63
CA HIS A 43 -18.01 16.80 -15.17
C HIS A 43 -18.10 15.35 -14.68
N GLN A 44 -19.04 14.55 -15.20
CA GLN A 44 -19.19 13.14 -14.84
C GLN A 44 -17.93 12.31 -15.15
N LEU A 45 -17.23 12.58 -16.25
CA LEU A 45 -15.97 11.91 -16.58
C LEU A 45 -14.88 12.25 -15.56
N LEU A 46 -14.68 13.53 -15.26
CA LEU A 46 -13.66 13.97 -14.31
C LEU A 46 -13.98 13.48 -12.88
N LYS A 47 -15.26 13.34 -12.51
CA LYS A 47 -15.71 12.76 -11.23
C LYS A 47 -15.31 11.29 -11.04
N LEU A 48 -15.01 10.55 -12.12
CA LEU A 48 -14.46 9.19 -12.00
C LEU A 48 -13.08 9.20 -11.32
N GLY A 49 -12.39 10.34 -11.33
CA GLY A 49 -11.16 10.57 -10.61
C GLY A 49 -9.92 9.90 -11.21
N PRO A 50 -8.72 10.29 -10.75
CA PRO A 50 -7.44 9.93 -11.36
C PRO A 50 -7.06 8.45 -11.19
N LYS A 51 -7.76 7.69 -10.34
CA LYS A 51 -7.52 6.24 -10.17
C LYS A 51 -8.45 5.38 -11.02
N PHE A 52 -9.42 5.96 -11.70
CA PHE A 52 -10.32 5.19 -12.54
C PHE A 52 -9.60 4.73 -13.80
N ILE A 53 -9.56 3.42 -14.01
CA ILE A 53 -9.23 2.84 -15.31
C ILE A 53 -10.51 2.34 -15.97
N PHE A 54 -10.74 2.85 -17.17
CA PHE A 54 -11.81 2.44 -18.07
C PHE A 54 -11.50 1.09 -18.72
N ASN A 55 -12.53 0.29 -18.95
CA ASN A 55 -12.41 -0.97 -19.67
C ASN A 55 -12.51 -0.70 -21.18
N ASP A 56 -11.37 -0.39 -21.81
CA ASP A 56 -11.25 -0.49 -23.27
C ASP A 56 -10.25 -1.60 -23.66
N PRO A 57 -10.46 -2.30 -24.79
CA PRO A 57 -9.61 -3.42 -25.20
C PRO A 57 -8.12 -3.07 -25.33
N LYS A 58 -7.78 -1.84 -25.75
CA LYS A 58 -6.38 -1.39 -25.92
C LYS A 58 -5.71 -1.16 -24.56
N THR A 59 -6.42 -0.55 -23.61
CA THR A 59 -5.96 -0.33 -22.23
C THR A 59 -5.86 -1.64 -21.46
N ALA A 60 -6.81 -2.56 -21.66
CA ALA A 60 -6.75 -3.91 -21.10
C ALA A 60 -5.54 -4.69 -21.63
N ALA A 61 -5.27 -4.64 -22.94
CA ALA A 61 -4.09 -5.27 -23.55
C ALA A 61 -2.77 -4.68 -23.02
N ARG A 62 -2.64 -3.35 -22.98
CA ARG A 62 -1.46 -2.67 -22.42
C ARG A 62 -1.23 -3.02 -20.94
N ARG A 63 -2.30 -3.15 -20.15
CA ARG A 63 -2.21 -3.57 -18.74
C ARG A 63 -1.75 -5.01 -18.59
N ARG A 64 -2.33 -5.95 -19.34
CA ARG A 64 -1.87 -7.35 -19.33
C ARG A 64 -0.38 -7.44 -19.60
N ILE A 65 0.10 -6.76 -20.65
CA ILE A 65 1.52 -6.68 -20.99
C ILE A 65 2.34 -6.12 -19.82
N THR A 66 1.87 -5.04 -19.17
CA THR A 66 2.57 -4.41 -18.05
C THR A 66 2.58 -5.29 -16.78
N GLU A 67 1.47 -5.95 -16.47
CA GLU A 67 1.33 -6.83 -15.31
C GLU A 67 2.15 -8.11 -15.49
N LEU A 68 2.12 -8.71 -16.69
CA LEU A 68 2.96 -9.84 -17.06
C LEU A 68 4.44 -9.47 -17.07
N ALA A 69 4.80 -8.29 -17.59
CA ALA A 69 6.17 -7.79 -17.52
C ALA A 69 6.62 -7.52 -16.08
N THR A 70 5.74 -7.01 -15.23
CA THR A 70 6.03 -6.78 -13.80
C THR A 70 6.19 -8.11 -13.05
N LEU A 71 5.33 -9.09 -13.35
CA LEU A 71 5.41 -10.44 -12.82
C LEU A 71 6.72 -11.11 -13.26
N LYS A 72 7.02 -11.08 -14.56
CA LYS A 72 8.27 -11.55 -15.15
C LYS A 72 9.48 -10.90 -14.46
N ARG A 73 9.52 -9.58 -14.33
CA ARG A 73 10.61 -8.88 -13.62
C ARG A 73 10.72 -9.26 -12.15
N LYS A 74 9.61 -9.48 -11.44
CA LYS A 74 9.65 -9.93 -10.04
C LYS A 74 10.25 -11.33 -9.95
N ILE A 75 9.85 -12.22 -10.84
CA ILE A 75 10.37 -13.57 -10.93
C ILE A 75 11.87 -13.54 -11.31
N GLU A 76 12.24 -12.81 -12.37
CA GLU A 76 13.62 -12.62 -12.83
C GLU A 76 14.52 -11.97 -11.76
N LYS A 77 14.04 -10.96 -11.03
CA LYS A 77 14.77 -10.35 -9.91
C LYS A 77 15.03 -11.37 -8.79
N CYS A 78 14.12 -12.31 -8.57
CA CYS A 78 14.29 -13.41 -7.63
C CYS A 78 15.31 -14.45 -8.14
N PHE A 79 15.39 -14.72 -9.45
CA PHE A 79 16.43 -15.57 -10.07
C PHE A 79 17.83 -14.91 -10.04
N LEU A 80 17.91 -13.61 -10.39
CA LEU A 80 19.15 -12.83 -10.42
C LEU A 80 19.80 -12.70 -9.03
N ARG A 81 18.99 -12.57 -7.97
CA ARG A 81 19.46 -12.55 -6.58
C ARG A 81 20.24 -13.81 -6.21
N LYS A 82 19.91 -14.96 -6.80
CA LYS A 82 20.50 -16.27 -6.51
C LYS A 82 21.54 -16.76 -7.54
N LYS A 83 21.93 -15.94 -8.52
CA LYS A 83 22.88 -16.28 -9.61
C LYS A 83 22.44 -17.46 -10.50
N VAL A 84 21.13 -17.67 -10.66
CA VAL A 84 20.57 -18.72 -11.54
C VAL A 84 19.89 -18.06 -12.74
N SER A 85 20.10 -18.57 -13.96
CA SER A 85 19.42 -18.07 -15.15
C SER A 85 17.96 -18.56 -15.16
N PRO A 86 16.97 -17.67 -15.41
CA PRO A 86 15.61 -18.11 -15.69
C PRO A 86 15.62 -18.86 -17.04
N GLY A 87 15.65 -20.20 -16.99
CA GLY A 87 15.68 -21.02 -18.20
C GLY A 87 14.45 -20.84 -19.10
N ARG A 88 14.48 -21.48 -20.29
CA ARG A 88 13.38 -21.53 -21.27
C ARG A 88 11.98 -21.84 -20.68
N PRO A 89 11.83 -22.65 -19.60
CA PRO A 89 10.51 -22.93 -19.00
C PRO A 89 9.77 -21.70 -18.45
N LEU A 90 10.48 -20.68 -17.93
CA LEU A 90 9.82 -19.46 -17.45
C LEU A 90 9.27 -18.63 -18.61
N GLN A 91 9.98 -18.60 -19.73
CA GLN A 91 9.55 -17.89 -20.93
C GLN A 91 8.33 -18.57 -21.55
N GLY A 92 8.32 -19.90 -21.62
CA GLY A 92 7.16 -20.70 -22.03
C GLY A 92 5.94 -20.47 -21.15
N PHE A 93 6.11 -20.53 -19.83
CA PHE A 93 5.02 -20.27 -18.86
C PHE A 93 4.44 -18.86 -18.97
N ILE A 94 5.28 -17.81 -19.09
CA ILE A 94 4.79 -16.44 -19.25
C ILE A 94 4.04 -16.27 -20.58
N ALA A 95 4.49 -16.94 -21.65
CA ALA A 95 3.80 -16.93 -22.94
C ALA A 95 2.44 -17.64 -22.88
N GLU A 96 2.36 -18.83 -22.26
CA GLU A 96 1.09 -19.55 -22.05
C GLU A 96 0.11 -18.76 -21.18
N LEU A 97 0.62 -18.10 -20.14
CA LEU A 97 -0.18 -17.28 -19.24
C LEU A 97 -0.69 -15.99 -19.93
N ASP A 98 0.08 -15.45 -20.88
CA ASP A 98 -0.39 -14.36 -21.76
C ASP A 98 -1.52 -14.83 -22.67
N VAL A 99 -1.38 -16.00 -23.32
CA VAL A 99 -2.43 -16.60 -24.16
C VAL A 99 -3.72 -16.85 -23.36
N LEU A 100 -3.61 -17.44 -22.16
CA LEU A 100 -4.74 -17.65 -21.25
C LEU A 100 -5.41 -16.34 -20.79
N LEU A 101 -4.64 -15.28 -20.55
CA LEU A 101 -5.21 -13.98 -20.20
C LEU A 101 -5.82 -13.29 -21.42
N GLN A 102 -5.29 -13.48 -22.63
CA GLN A 102 -5.88 -12.95 -23.86
C GLN A 102 -7.26 -13.57 -24.14
N THR A 103 -7.40 -14.89 -23.95
CA THR A 103 -8.69 -15.59 -24.11
C THR A 103 -9.71 -15.20 -23.04
N LEU A 104 -9.28 -14.95 -21.79
CA LEU A 104 -10.17 -14.49 -20.71
C LEU A 104 -10.65 -13.04 -20.84
N HIS A 105 -9.91 -12.19 -21.55
CA HIS A 105 -10.23 -10.77 -21.70
C HIS A 105 -10.93 -10.42 -23.02
N ASN A 106 -10.80 -11.27 -24.04
CA ASN A 106 -11.62 -11.20 -25.24
C ASN A 106 -12.91 -11.97 -24.96
N VAL A 107 -13.93 -11.30 -24.39
CA VAL A 107 -15.29 -11.83 -24.53
C VAL A 107 -15.61 -11.77 -26.03
N PRO A 108 -15.76 -12.90 -26.74
CA PRO A 108 -16.21 -12.86 -28.11
C PRO A 108 -17.63 -12.28 -28.08
N THR A 109 -17.90 -11.25 -28.86
CA THR A 109 -19.28 -11.02 -29.31
C THR A 109 -19.79 -12.32 -29.91
N ILE A 110 -21.00 -12.72 -29.54
CA ILE A 110 -21.66 -13.98 -29.91
C ILE A 110 -21.49 -14.29 -31.42
N ASP A 111 -21.43 -13.24 -32.25
CA ASP A 111 -21.21 -13.31 -33.70
C ASP A 111 -19.91 -13.98 -34.16
N LYS A 112 -18.89 -14.11 -33.30
CA LYS A 112 -17.61 -14.76 -33.65
C LYS A 112 -17.50 -16.22 -33.22
N ILE A 113 -18.43 -16.73 -32.40
CA ILE A 113 -18.42 -18.13 -31.96
C ILE A 113 -18.90 -19.06 -33.10
N ILE A 114 -19.70 -18.54 -34.04
CA ILE A 114 -20.24 -19.32 -35.18
C ILE A 114 -19.18 -19.65 -36.23
N ASN A 115 -17.99 -19.02 -36.22
CA ASN A 115 -17.00 -19.16 -37.29
C ASN A 115 -15.61 -19.70 -36.86
N THR A 116 -15.46 -20.23 -35.65
CA THR A 116 -14.20 -20.85 -35.21
C THR A 116 -14.41 -22.31 -34.82
N ASP A 117 -14.81 -23.11 -35.80
CA ASP A 117 -15.20 -24.52 -35.68
C ASP A 117 -14.05 -25.53 -35.83
N LYS A 118 -12.79 -25.16 -35.52
CA LYS A 118 -11.66 -26.05 -35.83
C LYS A 118 -10.57 -26.30 -34.80
N LEU A 119 -10.69 -25.91 -33.51
CA LEU A 119 -9.56 -26.16 -32.59
C LEU A 119 -9.84 -26.40 -31.11
N ILE A 120 -11.07 -26.73 -30.69
CA ILE A 120 -11.31 -27.14 -29.30
C ILE A 120 -12.16 -28.41 -29.31
N GLY A 121 -11.59 -29.46 -28.72
CA GLY A 121 -12.18 -30.80 -28.67
C GLY A 121 -13.63 -30.83 -28.21
N THR A 122 -14.37 -31.71 -28.84
CA THR A 122 -15.82 -31.95 -28.84
C THR A 122 -16.50 -32.13 -27.46
N ASN A 123 -15.77 -32.24 -26.35
CA ASN A 123 -16.35 -32.60 -25.05
C ASN A 123 -16.86 -31.40 -24.20
N ILE A 124 -16.60 -30.15 -24.58
CA ILE A 124 -17.07 -28.97 -23.81
C ILE A 124 -18.45 -28.49 -24.29
N ILE A 125 -18.80 -28.70 -25.56
CA ILE A 125 -20.04 -28.19 -26.16
C ILE A 125 -21.26 -29.02 -25.71
N GLU A 126 -21.14 -30.34 -25.56
CA GLU A 126 -22.23 -31.17 -25.01
C GLU A 126 -22.55 -30.85 -23.54
N LEU A 127 -21.55 -30.38 -22.78
CA LEU A 127 -21.73 -29.99 -21.38
C LEU A 127 -22.40 -28.62 -21.22
N ILE A 128 -22.23 -27.72 -22.19
CA ILE A 128 -22.84 -26.38 -22.18
C ILE A 128 -24.28 -26.42 -22.72
N ASN A 129 -24.55 -27.27 -23.72
CA ASN A 129 -25.87 -27.37 -24.35
C ASN A 129 -26.90 -28.12 -23.49
N SER A 130 -26.48 -28.91 -22.50
CA SER A 130 -27.39 -29.68 -21.63
C SER A 130 -27.94 -28.91 -20.42
N GLN A 131 -27.56 -27.64 -20.20
CA GLN A 131 -27.96 -26.88 -19.00
C GLN A 131 -28.55 -25.48 -19.23
N ALA A 132 -28.93 -25.10 -20.45
CA ALA A 132 -29.54 -23.80 -20.70
C ALA A 132 -30.97 -23.94 -21.26
N SER A 133 -31.97 -23.89 -20.39
CA SER A 133 -33.34 -23.59 -20.80
C SER A 133 -33.37 -22.17 -21.40
N GLN A 134 -33.59 -22.11 -22.71
CA GLN A 134 -33.79 -20.88 -23.48
C GLN A 134 -35.07 -20.17 -23.04
N SER A 135 -34.98 -19.09 -22.25
CA SER A 135 -36.07 -18.09 -22.16
C SER A 135 -35.74 -16.73 -21.50
N GLN A 136 -34.49 -16.40 -21.12
CA GLN A 136 -34.24 -15.14 -20.38
C GLN A 136 -33.09 -14.24 -20.89
N ILE A 137 -32.55 -14.46 -22.10
CA ILE A 137 -31.38 -13.69 -22.57
C ILE A 137 -31.74 -12.53 -23.54
N THR A 138 -32.98 -12.40 -24.00
CA THR A 138 -33.30 -11.44 -25.08
C THR A 138 -33.62 -10.01 -24.64
N ASP A 139 -33.89 -9.72 -23.37
CA ASP A 139 -34.42 -8.39 -22.98
C ASP A 139 -33.43 -7.41 -22.32
N VAL A 140 -32.18 -7.79 -22.07
CA VAL A 140 -31.19 -6.88 -21.42
C VAL A 140 -30.28 -6.17 -22.44
N ALA A 141 -30.37 -6.50 -23.73
CA ALA A 141 -29.48 -5.97 -24.77
C ALA A 141 -29.91 -4.63 -25.39
N LYS A 142 -31.12 -4.14 -25.12
CA LYS A 142 -31.60 -2.85 -25.64
C LYS A 142 -31.39 -1.74 -24.59
N THR A 143 -30.61 -0.71 -24.97
CA THR A 143 -30.29 0.57 -24.28
C THR A 143 -29.05 0.65 -23.36
N LYS A 144 -27.83 0.57 -23.94
CA LYS A 144 -26.67 1.33 -23.42
C LYS A 144 -25.92 2.01 -24.55
N LYS A 145 -26.19 3.31 -24.80
CA LYS A 145 -25.34 4.18 -25.63
C LYS A 145 -23.89 4.03 -25.16
N LYS A 146 -23.02 3.54 -26.04
CA LYS A 146 -21.58 3.32 -25.77
C LYS A 146 -20.95 4.69 -25.49
N LYS A 147 -20.77 5.06 -24.21
CA LYS A 147 -20.15 6.35 -23.82
C LYS A 147 -18.75 6.45 -24.45
N ASN A 148 -18.56 7.36 -25.40
CA ASN A 148 -17.31 7.53 -26.12
C ASN A 148 -16.36 8.47 -25.35
N TYR A 149 -15.79 7.96 -24.25
CA TYR A 149 -14.85 8.71 -23.41
C TYR A 149 -13.63 9.23 -24.18
N GLY A 150 -13.20 8.55 -25.25
CA GLY A 150 -12.07 8.98 -26.06
C GLY A 150 -12.30 10.34 -26.74
N ARG A 151 -13.49 10.55 -27.33
CA ARG A 151 -13.86 11.85 -27.92
C ARG A 151 -13.98 12.93 -26.84
N LEU A 152 -14.59 12.58 -25.70
CA LEU A 152 -14.78 13.49 -24.57
C LEU A 152 -13.45 13.97 -23.97
N VAL A 153 -12.48 13.08 -23.80
CA VAL A 153 -11.12 13.44 -23.34
C VAL A 153 -10.41 14.37 -24.33
N LYS A 154 -10.54 14.14 -25.65
CA LYS A 154 -9.96 15.03 -26.66
C LYS A 154 -10.58 16.43 -26.59
N ARG A 155 -11.91 16.52 -26.48
CA ARG A 155 -12.63 17.79 -26.32
C ARG A 155 -12.18 18.54 -25.06
N LEU A 156 -12.10 17.85 -23.93
CA LEU A 156 -11.62 18.42 -22.67
C LEU A 156 -10.19 18.96 -22.77
N LYS A 157 -9.27 18.19 -23.38
CA LYS A 157 -7.88 18.65 -23.58
C LYS A 157 -7.83 19.92 -24.42
N HIS A 158 -8.60 20.00 -25.50
CA HIS A 158 -8.65 21.18 -26.34
C HIS A 158 -9.24 22.38 -25.57
N LYS A 159 -10.33 22.17 -24.84
CA LYS A 159 -10.98 23.17 -24.00
C LYS A 159 -10.06 23.73 -22.92
N PHE A 160 -9.31 22.86 -22.22
CA PHE A 160 -8.34 23.29 -21.21
C PHE A 160 -7.17 24.07 -21.82
N LYS A 161 -6.73 23.69 -23.02
CA LYS A 161 -5.69 24.43 -23.74
C LYS A 161 -6.16 25.84 -24.12
N LEU A 162 -7.37 25.99 -24.67
CA LEU A 162 -7.93 27.29 -25.04
C LEU A 162 -8.20 28.18 -23.82
N ALA A 163 -8.66 27.58 -22.72
CA ALA A 163 -8.97 28.30 -21.49
C ALA A 163 -7.77 28.49 -20.56
N ASN A 164 -6.54 28.14 -20.98
CA ASN A 164 -5.33 28.26 -20.15
C ASN A 164 -5.47 27.59 -18.77
N VAL A 165 -6.09 26.40 -18.72
CA VAL A 165 -6.33 25.62 -17.50
C VAL A 165 -5.34 24.47 -17.38
N VAL A 166 -4.76 24.31 -16.20
CA VAL A 166 -3.96 23.15 -15.83
C VAL A 166 -4.82 22.13 -15.10
N LEU A 167 -4.79 20.89 -15.58
CA LEU A 167 -5.38 19.74 -14.90
C LEU A 167 -4.30 19.01 -14.12
N GLN A 168 -4.42 18.98 -12.79
CA GLN A 168 -3.53 18.20 -11.94
C GLN A 168 -4.29 17.27 -11.01
N LYS A 169 -3.59 16.27 -10.49
CA LYS A 169 -4.06 15.51 -9.33
C LYS A 169 -3.77 16.32 -8.07
N SER A 170 -4.73 16.38 -7.14
CA SER A 170 -4.51 16.98 -5.82
C SER A 170 -3.59 16.12 -4.93
N ASP A 171 -2.83 16.77 -4.04
CA ASP A 171 -1.86 16.11 -3.15
C ASP A 171 -2.52 15.09 -2.19
N LYS A 172 -3.57 15.51 -1.46
CA LYS A 172 -4.21 14.69 -0.41
C LYS A 172 -5.60 14.18 -0.74
N SER A 173 -6.42 14.97 -1.44
CA SER A 173 -7.83 14.64 -1.74
C SER A 173 -7.99 13.57 -2.83
N LYS A 174 -6.94 13.25 -3.58
CA LYS A 174 -6.91 12.22 -4.64
C LYS A 174 -7.93 12.43 -5.77
N VAL A 175 -8.47 13.63 -5.88
CA VAL A 175 -9.33 14.11 -6.98
C VAL A 175 -8.55 15.00 -7.94
N PHE A 176 -9.16 15.33 -9.08
CA PHE A 176 -8.61 16.31 -10.01
C PHE A 176 -8.78 17.74 -9.49
N HIS A 177 -7.80 18.58 -9.79
CA HIS A 177 -7.78 20.02 -9.57
C HIS A 177 -7.60 20.72 -10.92
N LEU A 178 -8.47 21.70 -11.19
CA LEU A 178 -8.45 22.57 -12.34
C LEU A 178 -8.04 23.97 -11.86
N GLY A 179 -6.81 24.37 -12.18
CA GLY A 179 -6.28 25.70 -11.85
C GLY A 179 -5.95 26.50 -13.10
N LYS A 180 -5.74 27.80 -12.97
CA LYS A 180 -5.20 28.63 -14.06
C LYS A 180 -3.71 28.32 -14.26
N ILE A 181 -3.26 28.27 -15.50
CA ILE A 181 -1.86 27.97 -15.83
C ILE A 181 -0.90 29.07 -15.32
N GLU A 182 -1.34 30.32 -15.34
CA GLU A 182 -0.58 31.49 -14.86
C GLU A 182 -0.34 31.39 -13.35
N ASP A 183 -1.38 31.11 -12.56
CA ASP A 183 -1.26 30.91 -11.12
C ASP A 183 -0.35 29.73 -10.79
N TYR A 184 -0.43 28.65 -11.57
CA TYR A 184 0.41 27.48 -11.38
C TYR A 184 1.89 27.78 -11.66
N ARG A 185 2.20 28.53 -12.73
CA ARG A 185 3.57 28.99 -13.05
C ARG A 185 4.11 29.97 -12.01
N LYS A 186 3.32 30.98 -11.65
CA LYS A 186 3.71 31.95 -10.62
C LYS A 186 4.04 31.26 -9.30
N LYS A 187 3.21 30.30 -8.86
CA LYS A 187 3.45 29.55 -7.62
C LYS A 187 4.65 28.61 -7.71
N SER A 188 4.96 28.06 -8.88
CA SER A 188 6.15 27.21 -9.03
C SER A 188 7.42 28.05 -9.00
N GLU A 189 7.45 29.19 -9.69
CA GLU A 189 8.55 30.18 -9.64
C GLU A 189 8.78 30.66 -8.21
N GLN A 190 7.73 31.11 -7.52
CA GLN A 190 7.81 31.49 -6.10
C GLN A 190 8.36 30.37 -5.21
N TYR A 191 8.04 29.10 -5.50
CA TYR A 191 8.59 27.96 -4.77
C TYR A 191 10.10 27.80 -5.04
N MET A 192 10.52 27.91 -6.30
CA MET A 192 11.93 27.85 -6.68
C MET A 192 12.72 28.99 -6.02
N ASP A 193 12.19 30.21 -6.07
CA ASP A 193 12.81 31.40 -5.47
C ASP A 193 12.89 31.31 -3.95
N LYS A 194 11.81 30.84 -3.29
CA LYS A 194 11.80 30.65 -1.84
C LYS A 194 12.85 29.65 -1.37
N THR A 195 13.05 28.57 -2.13
CA THR A 195 13.91 27.46 -1.71
C THR A 195 15.35 27.61 -2.18
N GLN A 196 15.58 28.37 -3.26
CA GLN A 196 16.88 28.50 -3.95
C GLN A 196 17.53 27.12 -4.22
N ALA A 197 16.69 26.10 -4.44
CA ALA A 197 17.13 24.71 -4.53
C ALA A 197 17.46 24.26 -5.96
N TYR A 198 17.06 25.06 -6.96
CA TYR A 198 17.11 24.68 -8.36
C TYR A 198 17.85 25.74 -9.18
N GLN A 199 18.83 25.30 -9.96
CA GLN A 199 19.57 26.11 -10.90
C GLN A 199 19.08 25.81 -12.31
N CYS A 200 18.65 26.83 -13.07
CA CYS A 200 18.31 26.67 -14.47
C CYS A 200 19.59 26.50 -15.31
N LEU A 201 19.59 25.52 -16.21
CA LEU A 201 20.67 25.23 -17.16
C LEU A 201 20.34 25.67 -18.59
N GLY A 202 19.13 26.19 -18.83
CA GLY A 202 18.65 26.56 -20.15
C GLY A 202 18.06 25.39 -20.93
N LYS A 203 18.36 25.31 -22.24
CA LYS A 203 17.72 24.37 -23.19
C LYS A 203 18.62 23.21 -23.63
N GLU A 204 19.87 23.16 -23.19
CA GLU A 204 20.77 22.06 -23.52
C GLU A 204 20.44 20.84 -22.66
N ASP A 205 20.18 19.70 -23.31
CA ASP A 205 19.79 18.48 -22.61
C ASP A 205 20.99 17.89 -21.84
N PRO A 206 20.94 17.81 -20.49
CA PRO A 206 22.04 17.27 -19.70
C PRO A 206 22.10 15.73 -19.72
N LEU A 207 21.10 15.05 -20.32
CA LEU A 207 20.99 13.60 -20.27
C LEU A 207 22.21 12.86 -20.87
N PRO A 208 22.76 13.23 -22.05
CA PRO A 208 23.90 12.52 -22.62
C PRO A 208 25.15 12.57 -21.71
N ASP A 209 25.48 13.76 -21.21
CA ASP A 209 26.59 13.94 -20.26
C ASP A 209 26.33 13.17 -18.96
N LEU A 210 25.11 13.25 -18.41
CA LEU A 210 24.74 12.55 -17.18
C LEU A 210 24.88 11.02 -17.33
N ILE A 211 24.54 10.46 -18.49
CA ILE A 211 24.71 9.02 -18.78
C ILE A 211 26.20 8.66 -18.79
N GLN A 212 27.00 9.42 -19.54
CA GLN A 212 28.43 9.19 -19.65
C GLN A 212 29.11 9.29 -18.27
N ARG A 213 28.81 10.36 -17.54
CA ARG A 213 29.30 10.63 -16.19
C ARG A 213 28.95 9.51 -15.21
N THR A 214 27.70 9.04 -15.24
CA THR A 214 27.24 7.95 -14.35
C THR A 214 27.97 6.64 -14.63
N ASN A 215 28.07 6.24 -15.90
CA ASN A 215 28.74 5.00 -16.27
C ASN A 215 30.25 5.07 -16.04
N LYS A 216 30.89 6.19 -16.36
CA LYS A 216 32.31 6.43 -16.06
C LYS A 216 32.58 6.33 -14.56
N TYR A 217 31.78 7.00 -13.73
CA TYR A 217 31.92 6.95 -12.29
C TYR A 217 31.82 5.53 -11.71
N LEU A 218 30.86 4.75 -12.18
CA LEU A 218 30.70 3.35 -11.76
C LEU A 218 31.88 2.48 -12.24
N LEU A 219 32.40 2.73 -13.44
CA LEU A 219 33.56 2.03 -13.98
C LEU A 219 34.82 2.31 -13.15
N ASP A 220 35.05 3.57 -12.80
CA ASP A 220 36.19 3.99 -11.97
C ASP A 220 36.13 3.33 -10.59
N LEU A 221 34.96 3.31 -9.95
CA LEU A 221 34.76 2.60 -8.67
C LEU A 221 35.02 1.09 -8.79
N ARG A 222 34.67 0.48 -9.92
CA ARG A 222 34.94 -0.95 -10.18
C ARG A 222 36.42 -1.22 -10.36
N LEU A 223 37.10 -0.42 -11.19
CA LEU A 223 38.54 -0.56 -11.48
C LEU A 223 39.37 -0.39 -10.20
N ALA A 224 39.02 0.59 -9.37
CA ALA A 224 39.63 0.79 -8.06
C ALA A 224 39.11 -0.17 -6.96
N LYS A 225 38.33 -1.20 -7.33
CA LYS A 225 37.82 -2.27 -6.43
C LYS A 225 36.99 -1.76 -5.25
N TRP A 226 36.34 -0.60 -5.38
CA TRP A 226 35.37 -0.08 -4.40
C TRP A 226 34.02 -0.77 -4.48
N ILE A 227 33.65 -1.24 -5.68
CA ILE A 227 32.48 -2.08 -5.94
C ILE A 227 32.89 -3.34 -6.70
N THR A 228 32.12 -4.41 -6.53
CA THR A 228 32.32 -5.68 -7.23
C THR A 228 31.82 -5.62 -8.68
N GLN A 229 32.28 -6.54 -9.53
CA GLN A 229 31.76 -6.71 -10.90
C GLN A 229 30.23 -6.84 -10.93
N LYS A 230 29.66 -7.66 -10.04
CA LYS A 230 28.21 -7.86 -9.93
C LYS A 230 27.46 -6.57 -9.57
N GLN A 231 28.05 -5.74 -8.70
CA GLN A 231 27.45 -4.45 -8.34
C GLN A 231 27.53 -3.46 -9.50
N TYR A 232 28.66 -3.42 -10.21
CA TYR A 232 28.79 -2.61 -11.42
C TYR A 232 27.70 -2.97 -12.45
N GLU A 233 27.56 -4.25 -12.79
CA GLU A 233 26.53 -4.71 -13.74
C GLU A 233 25.10 -4.37 -13.30
N LEU A 234 24.83 -4.43 -11.99
CA LEU A 234 23.53 -4.06 -11.42
C LEU A 234 23.25 -2.57 -11.50
N LEU A 235 24.28 -1.73 -11.32
CA LEU A 235 24.16 -0.28 -11.18
C LEU A 235 24.30 0.46 -12.52
N SER A 236 25.07 -0.09 -13.46
CA SER A 236 25.30 0.51 -14.76
C SER A 236 24.03 0.66 -15.58
N ILE A 237 24.02 1.67 -16.43
CA ILE A 237 22.87 2.07 -17.23
C ILE A 237 23.17 1.98 -18.71
N LYS A 238 22.15 1.64 -19.49
CA LYS A 238 22.20 1.69 -20.96
C LYS A 238 21.45 2.93 -21.43
N PRO A 239 21.91 3.60 -22.51
CA PRO A 239 21.26 4.82 -23.01
C PRO A 239 19.77 4.64 -23.33
N ASN A 240 19.38 3.46 -23.80
CA ASN A 240 18.00 3.12 -24.14
C ASN A 240 17.10 2.77 -22.93
N GLU A 241 17.66 2.65 -21.73
CA GLU A 241 16.90 2.33 -20.51
C GLU A 241 16.58 3.56 -19.65
N VAL A 242 17.16 4.72 -19.98
CA VAL A 242 17.16 5.91 -19.14
C VAL A 242 16.51 7.10 -19.82
N GLU A 243 15.91 7.96 -19.00
CA GLU A 243 15.25 9.20 -19.41
C GLU A 243 15.51 10.24 -18.33
N LEU A 244 15.59 11.51 -18.73
CA LEU A 244 15.70 12.60 -17.77
C LEU A 244 14.43 12.67 -16.92
N ALA A 245 14.58 13.03 -15.65
CA ALA A 245 13.44 13.21 -14.78
C ALA A 245 12.61 14.44 -15.19
N HIS A 246 11.35 14.49 -14.78
CA HIS A 246 10.46 15.64 -15.01
C HIS A 246 9.90 16.15 -13.69
N LEU A 247 10.05 17.45 -13.43
CA LEU A 247 9.45 18.12 -12.29
C LEU A 247 8.01 18.51 -12.61
N TYR A 248 7.09 18.20 -11.70
CA TYR A 248 5.74 18.73 -11.73
C TYR A 248 5.29 19.04 -10.31
N TYR A 249 4.18 19.76 -10.17
CA TYR A 249 3.68 20.18 -8.88
C TYR A 249 2.28 19.65 -8.63
N LEU A 250 2.05 19.18 -7.41
CA LEU A 250 0.72 18.77 -6.93
C LEU A 250 0.08 19.92 -6.12
N PRO A 251 -1.13 20.37 -6.48
CA PRO A 251 -1.86 21.37 -5.70
C PRO A 251 -2.24 20.85 -4.31
N LYS A 252 -1.85 21.58 -3.27
CA LYS A 252 -2.28 21.34 -1.88
C LYS A 252 -3.57 22.13 -1.60
N ALA A 253 -4.65 21.82 -2.30
CA ALA A 253 -5.95 22.52 -2.20
C ALA A 253 -6.64 22.47 -0.82
N HIS A 254 -6.02 21.81 0.15
CA HIS A 254 -6.44 21.74 1.55
C HIS A 254 -5.73 22.76 2.44
N LYS A 255 -4.78 23.52 1.89
CA LYS A 255 -4.08 24.61 2.55
C LYS A 255 -4.51 25.94 1.91
N PRO A 256 -4.63 27.03 2.69
CA PRO A 256 -4.98 28.35 2.16
C PRO A 256 -4.05 28.77 1.00
N GLY A 257 -4.61 29.37 -0.05
CA GLY A 257 -3.88 29.79 -1.24
C GLY A 257 -3.43 28.65 -2.17
N THR A 258 -3.78 27.40 -1.88
CA THR A 258 -3.46 26.20 -2.70
C THR A 258 -1.99 26.17 -3.12
N PRO A 259 -1.05 26.08 -2.15
CA PRO A 259 0.38 26.00 -2.44
C PRO A 259 0.72 24.70 -3.18
N LEU A 260 1.87 24.71 -3.85
CA LEU A 260 2.32 23.60 -4.68
C LEU A 260 3.29 22.67 -3.95
N ARG A 261 3.24 21.36 -4.25
CA ARG A 261 4.23 20.37 -3.80
C ARG A 261 5.06 19.92 -5.00
N PRO A 262 6.39 20.15 -5.05
CA PRO A 262 7.21 19.64 -6.14
C PRO A 262 7.31 18.11 -6.08
N ILE A 263 7.30 17.47 -7.24
CA ILE A 263 7.54 16.04 -7.41
C ILE A 263 8.43 15.86 -8.63
N ILE A 264 9.56 15.17 -8.43
CA ILE A 264 10.50 14.85 -9.50
C ILE A 264 10.25 13.41 -9.92
N SER A 265 9.63 13.22 -11.09
CA SER A 265 9.38 11.89 -11.66
C SER A 265 10.64 11.37 -12.35
N GLY A 266 11.40 10.51 -11.66
CA GLY A 266 12.69 10.00 -12.15
C GLY A 266 12.80 8.48 -12.17
N LEU A 267 11.74 7.74 -12.53
CA LEU A 267 11.76 6.26 -12.49
C LEU A 267 12.83 5.63 -13.40
N LYS A 268 13.24 6.34 -14.45
CA LYS A 268 14.30 5.96 -15.39
C LYS A 268 15.50 6.89 -15.34
N HIS A 269 15.61 7.71 -14.30
CA HIS A 269 16.70 8.66 -14.16
C HIS A 269 18.06 7.93 -14.07
N PRO A 270 19.16 8.45 -14.66
CA PRO A 270 20.47 7.79 -14.64
C PRO A 270 20.96 7.32 -13.25
N THR A 271 20.63 8.05 -12.19
CA THR A 271 21.04 7.71 -10.80
C THR A 271 20.07 6.76 -10.07
N ILE A 272 18.92 6.38 -10.67
CA ILE A 272 17.85 5.68 -9.95
C ILE A 272 18.25 4.30 -9.44
N LYS A 273 19.08 3.57 -10.20
CA LYS A 273 19.57 2.23 -9.81
C LYS A 273 20.46 2.34 -8.56
N ILE A 274 21.34 3.34 -8.52
CA ILE A 274 22.22 3.63 -7.37
C ILE A 274 21.38 4.06 -6.16
N SER A 275 20.46 5.01 -6.34
CA SER A 275 19.58 5.50 -5.28
C SER A 275 18.79 4.38 -4.62
N LYS A 276 18.18 3.50 -5.43
CA LYS A 276 17.43 2.35 -4.94
C LYS A 276 18.31 1.32 -4.25
N PHE A 277 19.50 1.04 -4.78
CA PHE A 277 20.45 0.13 -4.18
C PHE A 277 20.89 0.60 -2.79
N LEU A 278 21.20 1.89 -2.64
CA LEU A 278 21.57 2.49 -1.37
C LEU A 278 20.39 2.50 -0.38
N ASP A 279 19.18 2.81 -0.86
CA ASP A 279 17.99 2.82 -0.02
C ASP A 279 17.66 1.40 0.50
N ASP A 280 17.67 0.39 -0.37
CA ASP A 280 17.49 -1.02 0.01
C ASP A 280 18.54 -1.47 1.05
N LEU A 281 19.74 -0.87 1.05
CA LEU A 281 20.82 -1.16 1.98
C LEU A 281 20.67 -0.42 3.33
N LEU A 282 20.27 0.85 3.28
CA LEU A 282 20.36 1.78 4.42
C LEU A 282 19.06 1.91 5.21
N ARG A 283 17.89 1.83 4.55
CA ARG A 283 16.60 1.99 5.23
C ARG A 283 16.38 0.97 6.37
N PRO A 284 16.66 -0.34 6.20
CA PRO A 284 16.52 -1.28 7.30
C PRO A 284 17.39 -0.96 8.52
N LEU A 285 18.58 -0.36 8.30
CA LEU A 285 19.45 0.07 9.39
C LEU A 285 18.87 1.29 10.11
N PHE A 286 18.34 2.24 9.36
CA PHE A 286 17.63 3.39 9.92
C PHE A 286 16.42 2.94 10.74
N ASP A 287 15.56 2.08 10.19
CA ASP A 287 14.34 1.61 10.85
C ASP A 287 14.67 0.92 12.19
N LYS A 288 15.77 0.15 12.24
CA LYS A 288 16.27 -0.47 13.46
C LYS A 288 16.81 0.56 14.47
N MET A 289 17.52 1.58 13.99
CA MET A 289 18.11 2.62 14.84
C MET A 289 17.05 3.53 15.48
N ALA A 290 15.99 3.86 14.73
CA ALA A 290 15.02 4.90 15.07
C ALA A 290 13.69 4.35 15.61
N GLN A 291 13.63 3.07 15.96
CA GLN A 291 12.39 2.39 16.36
C GLN A 291 11.71 3.03 17.59
N ASP A 292 12.47 3.66 18.47
CA ASP A 292 11.94 4.31 19.69
C ASP A 292 11.43 5.75 19.46
N THR A 293 11.81 6.39 18.36
CA THR A 293 11.48 7.81 18.08
C THR A 293 10.60 7.97 16.84
N THR A 294 10.41 6.91 16.06
CA THR A 294 9.61 6.94 14.84
C THR A 294 8.41 6.01 14.95
N ILE A 295 7.34 6.36 14.24
CA ILE A 295 6.15 5.53 14.11
C ILE A 295 5.94 5.21 12.63
N ILE A 296 5.43 4.02 12.30
CA ILE A 296 5.19 3.65 10.89
C ILE A 296 3.70 3.60 10.52
N SER A 297 2.80 3.61 11.51
CA SER A 297 1.35 3.57 11.28
C SER A 297 0.54 4.16 12.43
N GLY A 298 -0.68 4.63 12.16
CA GLY A 298 -1.58 5.10 13.21
C GLY A 298 -2.05 3.97 14.13
N PHE A 299 -2.06 2.71 13.68
CA PHE A 299 -2.30 1.56 14.56
C PHE A 299 -1.24 1.40 15.65
N GLU A 300 0.03 1.57 15.28
CA GLU A 300 1.14 1.53 16.24
C GLU A 300 1.06 2.71 17.21
N LEU A 301 0.75 3.91 16.70
CA LEU A 301 0.55 5.10 17.50
C LEU A 301 -0.54 4.89 18.57
N ILE A 302 -1.71 4.36 18.20
CA ILE A 302 -2.81 4.10 19.15
C ILE A 302 -2.37 3.19 20.30
N LYS A 303 -1.57 2.15 20.01
CA LYS A 303 -1.07 1.27 21.08
C LYS A 303 -0.23 2.06 22.07
N LYS A 304 0.72 2.86 21.56
CA LYS A 304 1.60 3.70 22.39
C LYS A 304 0.82 4.75 23.18
N LEU A 305 -0.20 5.35 22.56
CA LEU A 305 -1.08 6.31 23.22
C LEU A 305 -1.87 5.67 24.35
N ASN A 306 -2.49 4.51 24.13
CA ASN A 306 -3.25 3.80 25.15
C ASN A 306 -2.37 3.31 26.31
N GLU A 307 -1.14 2.87 26.01
CA GLU A 307 -0.16 2.49 27.03
C GLU A 307 0.24 3.69 27.89
N TRP A 308 0.55 4.82 27.26
CA TRP A 308 0.98 6.03 27.95
C TRP A 308 -0.17 6.68 28.74
N SER A 309 -1.38 6.73 28.15
CA SER A 309 -2.50 7.47 28.72
C SER A 309 -3.01 6.88 30.02
N ARG A 310 -2.98 5.55 30.17
CA ARG A 310 -3.34 4.84 31.41
C ARG A 310 -2.53 5.27 32.63
N LEU A 311 -1.29 5.70 32.42
CA LEU A 311 -0.35 5.98 33.51
C LEU A 311 -0.11 7.49 33.71
N ASN A 312 -0.24 8.29 32.66
CA ASN A 312 0.26 9.67 32.66
C ASN A 312 -0.77 10.73 32.26
N MET A 313 -1.90 10.35 31.66
CA MET A 313 -2.85 11.35 31.14
C MET A 313 -3.65 11.99 32.28
N ASN A 314 -3.85 13.30 32.17
CA ASN A 314 -4.65 14.11 33.10
C ASN A 314 -5.26 15.30 32.35
N GLU A 315 -6.08 16.10 33.03
CA GLU A 315 -6.77 17.26 32.43
C GLU A 315 -5.81 18.29 31.82
N ASN A 316 -4.56 18.36 32.30
CA ASN A 316 -3.53 19.27 31.81
C ASN A 316 -2.69 18.68 30.66
N THR A 317 -2.94 17.43 30.24
CA THR A 317 -2.23 16.83 29.11
C THR A 317 -2.54 17.60 27.83
N ILE A 318 -1.47 18.07 27.17
CA ILE A 318 -1.55 18.78 25.89
C ILE A 318 -0.94 17.96 24.77
N PHE A 319 -1.53 18.11 23.58
CA PHE A 319 -1.00 17.57 22.34
C PHE A 319 -0.28 18.65 21.55
N CYS A 320 0.81 18.27 20.90
CA CYS A 320 1.52 19.13 19.98
C CYS A 320 1.93 18.35 18.73
N THR A 321 1.56 18.88 17.57
CA THR A 321 2.03 18.39 16.27
C THR A 321 2.89 19.45 15.62
N ILE A 322 4.02 19.08 15.03
CA ILE A 322 4.93 20.02 14.39
C ILE A 322 5.22 19.54 12.97
N ASP A 323 4.85 20.34 11.96
CA ASP A 323 5.13 20.11 10.54
C ASP A 323 6.51 20.72 10.21
N VAL A 324 7.41 19.93 9.61
CA VAL A 324 8.68 20.45 9.09
C VAL A 324 8.49 20.98 7.67
N ILE A 325 8.74 22.28 7.48
CA ILE A 325 8.49 22.94 6.20
C ILE A 325 9.51 22.50 5.14
N ASP A 326 9.02 21.98 4.02
CA ASP A 326 9.79 21.69 2.80
C ASP A 326 11.04 20.80 3.02
N LEU A 327 10.95 19.85 3.98
CA LEU A 327 12.06 19.01 4.47
C LEU A 327 13.05 18.55 3.38
N TYR A 328 12.57 17.84 2.37
CA TYR A 328 13.45 17.23 1.35
C TYR A 328 14.25 18.24 0.51
N THR A 329 13.69 19.43 0.28
CA THR A 329 14.32 20.47 -0.53
C THR A 329 15.27 21.35 0.29
N MET A 330 15.03 21.46 1.60
CA MET A 330 15.82 22.36 2.46
C MET A 330 17.09 21.72 3.02
N ILE A 331 17.15 20.38 3.12
CA ILE A 331 18.35 19.68 3.63
C ILE A 331 19.56 19.97 2.74
N PRO A 332 20.66 20.51 3.28
CA PRO A 332 21.91 20.65 2.54
C PRO A 332 22.46 19.30 2.07
N GLN A 333 22.96 19.21 0.84
CA GLN A 333 23.35 17.93 0.24
C GLN A 333 24.53 17.26 0.97
N VAL A 334 25.50 18.05 1.43
CA VAL A 334 26.70 17.54 2.11
C VAL A 334 26.34 16.98 3.48
N GLU A 335 25.58 17.74 4.26
CA GLU A 335 25.13 17.43 5.61
C GLU A 335 24.11 16.27 5.57
N GLY A 336 23.26 16.23 4.56
CA GLY A 336 22.39 15.09 4.26
C GLY A 336 23.20 13.80 4.11
N VAL A 337 24.24 13.80 3.27
CA VAL A 337 25.12 12.63 3.10
C VAL A 337 25.91 12.32 4.38
N LEU A 338 26.38 13.34 5.11
CA LEU A 338 27.07 13.17 6.38
C LEU A 338 26.17 12.52 7.44
N SER A 339 24.86 12.79 7.43
CA SER A 339 23.91 12.14 8.33
C SER A 339 23.86 10.61 8.13
N LEU A 340 24.04 10.12 6.89
CA LEU A 340 24.15 8.69 6.61
C LEU A 340 25.43 8.11 7.20
N LYS A 341 26.56 8.84 7.09
CA LYS A 341 27.82 8.44 7.72
C LYS A 341 27.65 8.38 9.24
N ASN A 342 27.07 9.41 9.85
CA ASN A 342 26.81 9.47 11.28
C ASN A 342 25.95 8.29 11.76
N MET A 343 24.94 7.88 10.98
CA MET A 343 24.16 6.68 11.27
C MET A 343 25.04 5.43 11.28
N LEU A 344 25.87 5.24 10.26
CA LEU A 344 26.73 4.06 10.15
C LEU A 344 27.78 3.99 11.28
N ASP A 345 28.33 5.15 11.65
CA ASP A 345 29.25 5.30 12.78
C ASP A 345 28.53 5.05 14.13
N TYR A 346 27.31 5.58 14.30
CA TYR A 346 26.46 5.34 15.48
C TYR A 346 26.14 3.86 15.68
N LEU A 347 25.89 3.15 14.58
CA LEU A 347 25.68 1.69 14.56
C LEU A 347 26.99 0.90 14.66
N LYS A 348 28.14 1.56 14.76
CA LYS A 348 29.49 0.97 14.85
C LYS A 348 29.80 0.01 13.71
N LEU A 349 29.25 0.28 12.52
CA LEU A 349 29.50 -0.52 11.33
C LEU A 349 30.80 -0.07 10.67
N LYS A 350 31.53 -1.00 10.06
CA LYS A 350 32.66 -0.67 9.16
C LYS A 350 32.34 -0.98 7.70
N LYS A 351 31.40 -1.90 7.49
CA LYS A 351 30.90 -2.34 6.18
C LYS A 351 29.41 -2.65 6.27
N VAL A 352 28.71 -2.50 5.16
CA VAL A 352 27.31 -2.95 5.01
C VAL A 352 27.22 -3.81 3.76
N SER A 353 26.78 -5.06 3.91
CA SER A 353 26.67 -6.04 2.81
C SER A 353 27.95 -6.14 1.96
N GLY A 354 29.11 -6.09 2.61
CA GLY A 354 30.43 -6.16 1.98
C GLY A 354 30.97 -4.83 1.44
N LEU A 355 30.18 -3.76 1.34
CA LEU A 355 30.67 -2.43 0.95
C LEU A 355 31.28 -1.70 2.14
N LYS A 356 32.42 -1.02 1.91
CA LYS A 356 32.97 -0.06 2.86
C LYS A 356 32.04 1.15 3.00
N ILE A 357 32.00 1.76 4.19
CA ILE A 357 31.23 2.99 4.44
C ILE A 357 31.60 4.07 3.42
N GLU A 358 32.89 4.26 3.15
CA GLU A 358 33.37 5.25 2.20
C GLU A 358 32.79 5.05 0.78
N THR A 359 32.61 3.80 0.32
CA THR A 359 31.92 3.51 -0.94
C THR A 359 30.46 3.99 -0.90
N ILE A 360 29.75 3.71 0.20
CA ILE A 360 28.35 4.08 0.39
C ILE A 360 28.19 5.61 0.37
N ILE A 361 29.07 6.32 1.06
CA ILE A 361 29.07 7.79 1.11
C ILE A 361 29.37 8.40 -0.26
N ARG A 362 30.36 7.85 -0.98
CA ARG A 362 30.68 8.25 -2.36
C ARG A 362 29.49 8.10 -3.30
N LEU A 363 28.86 6.92 -3.32
CA LEU A 363 27.67 6.67 -4.12
C LEU A 363 26.50 7.57 -3.71
N SER A 364 26.31 7.80 -2.42
CA SER A 364 25.24 8.67 -1.90
C SER A 364 25.45 10.12 -2.36
N ARG A 365 26.67 10.64 -2.24
CA ARG A 365 27.04 11.96 -2.73
C ARG A 365 26.82 12.08 -4.23
N PHE A 366 27.19 11.07 -5.01
CA PHE A 366 26.96 11.05 -6.45
C PHE A 366 25.47 11.15 -6.80
N VAL A 367 24.60 10.40 -6.10
CA VAL A 367 23.14 10.49 -6.29
C VAL A 367 22.61 11.89 -5.95
N MET A 368 23.09 12.49 -4.86
CA MET A 368 22.62 13.80 -4.41
C MET A 368 23.05 14.94 -5.35
N GLN A 369 24.27 14.89 -5.86
CA GLN A 369 24.84 15.94 -6.71
C GLN A 369 24.39 15.86 -8.18
N ASN A 370 23.85 14.73 -8.64
CA ASN A 370 23.48 14.54 -10.04
C ASN A 370 21.96 14.42 -10.22
N ASN A 371 21.20 15.33 -9.61
CA ASN A 371 19.74 15.41 -9.75
C ASN A 371 19.36 16.43 -10.83
N TYR A 372 19.17 15.96 -12.06
CA TYR A 372 18.80 16.79 -13.22
C TYR A 372 17.40 16.45 -13.72
N PHE A 373 16.64 17.45 -14.13
CA PHE A 373 15.28 17.25 -14.63
C PHE A 373 14.85 18.36 -15.58
N SER A 374 13.79 18.08 -16.33
CA SER A 374 13.09 19.08 -17.15
C SER A 374 11.90 19.69 -16.40
N TYR A 375 11.63 20.97 -16.67
CA TYR A 375 10.44 21.69 -16.25
C TYR A 375 10.13 22.82 -17.24
N ASP A 376 8.89 22.88 -17.71
CA ASP A 376 8.39 23.93 -18.64
C ASP A 376 9.32 24.23 -19.82
N GLY A 377 9.84 23.17 -20.46
CA GLY A 377 10.71 23.28 -21.65
C GLY A 377 12.17 23.68 -21.36
N GLN A 378 12.56 23.77 -20.09
CA GLN A 378 13.93 24.05 -19.66
C GLN A 378 14.48 22.91 -18.80
N PHE A 379 15.81 22.85 -18.67
CA PHE A 379 16.52 21.90 -17.84
C PHE A 379 17.05 22.55 -16.57
N TYR A 380 17.04 21.79 -15.48
CA TYR A 380 17.40 22.27 -14.15
C TYR A 380 18.30 21.26 -13.45
N HIS A 381 19.18 21.79 -12.59
CA HIS A 381 19.97 21.05 -11.63
C HIS A 381 19.48 21.36 -10.22
N GLN A 382 19.18 20.33 -9.41
CA GLN A 382 18.91 20.53 -7.99
C GLN A 382 20.22 20.59 -7.20
N ILE A 383 20.54 21.78 -6.70
CA ILE A 383 21.77 22.11 -5.96
C ILE A 383 21.57 22.03 -4.43
N ARG A 384 20.33 22.02 -3.95
CA ARG A 384 19.98 21.86 -2.53
C ARG A 384 18.90 20.80 -2.34
N GLY A 385 18.97 20.06 -1.24
CA GLY A 385 18.02 18.98 -0.99
C GLY A 385 18.22 17.80 -1.91
N GLY A 386 17.28 16.86 -1.81
CA GLY A 386 17.17 15.72 -2.72
C GLY A 386 15.88 15.74 -3.51
N ALA A 387 15.87 15.00 -4.61
CA ALA A 387 14.69 14.90 -5.45
C ALA A 387 13.54 14.18 -4.72
N MET A 388 12.35 14.80 -4.66
CA MET A 388 11.11 14.26 -4.04
C MET A 388 10.48 13.09 -4.83
N GLY A 389 11.31 12.09 -5.13
CA GLY A 389 11.00 10.92 -5.94
C GLY A 389 12.18 9.94 -6.02
N SER A 390 13.37 10.35 -5.56
CA SER A 390 14.53 9.49 -5.38
C SER A 390 14.39 8.66 -4.09
N PRO A 391 14.52 7.31 -4.14
CA PRO A 391 14.46 6.44 -2.97
C PRO A 391 15.42 6.86 -1.83
N LEU A 392 16.70 7.08 -2.14
CA LEU A 392 17.72 7.46 -1.16
C LEU A 392 17.38 8.73 -0.38
N THR A 393 16.75 9.71 -1.05
CA THR A 393 16.41 11.00 -0.44
C THR A 393 15.50 10.83 0.78
N LEU A 394 14.61 9.84 0.78
CA LEU A 394 13.77 9.51 1.95
C LEU A 394 14.62 9.08 3.14
N THR A 395 15.48 8.09 2.93
CA THR A 395 16.34 7.52 3.98
C THR A 395 17.32 8.56 4.50
N MET A 396 17.90 9.37 3.62
CA MET A 396 18.78 10.47 3.99
C MET A 396 18.06 11.52 4.85
N ALA A 397 16.86 11.96 4.45
CA ALA A 397 16.10 12.94 5.22
C ALA A 397 15.70 12.41 6.60
N ASN A 398 15.34 11.13 6.68
CA ASN A 398 15.04 10.46 7.93
C ASN A 398 16.26 10.37 8.86
N CYS A 399 17.45 10.07 8.33
CA CYS A 399 18.69 10.09 9.10
C CYS A 399 19.05 11.50 9.58
N TYR A 400 18.92 12.50 8.72
CA TYR A 400 19.13 13.90 9.08
C TYR A 400 18.23 14.31 10.25
N MET A 401 16.92 14.05 10.12
CA MET A 401 15.94 14.35 11.16
C MET A 401 16.17 13.57 12.45
N PHE A 402 16.68 12.33 12.38
CA PHE A 402 17.01 11.57 13.58
C PHE A 402 18.09 12.26 14.42
N PHE A 403 19.15 12.77 13.81
CA PHE A 403 20.19 13.47 14.58
C PHE A 403 19.72 14.83 15.11
N PHE A 404 18.88 15.53 14.35
CA PHE A 404 18.21 16.76 14.80
C PHE A 404 17.31 16.52 16.02
N GLU A 405 16.44 15.49 15.97
CA GLU A 405 15.38 15.29 16.95
C GLU A 405 15.83 14.69 18.28
N ARG A 406 17.03 14.08 18.35
CA ARG A 406 17.48 13.34 19.54
C ARG A 406 17.41 14.15 20.84
N ARG A 407 17.76 15.43 20.77
CA ARG A 407 17.71 16.33 21.95
C ARG A 407 16.27 16.59 22.37
N ILE A 408 15.37 16.78 21.41
CA ILE A 408 13.93 16.98 21.63
C ILE A 408 13.34 15.72 22.27
N ALA A 409 13.52 14.56 21.62
CA ALA A 409 12.99 13.29 22.09
C ALA A 409 13.47 12.94 23.52
N LYS A 410 14.77 13.17 23.81
CA LYS A 410 15.31 12.97 25.17
C LYS A 410 14.67 13.92 26.18
N GLN A 411 14.50 15.19 25.82
CA GLN A 411 13.89 16.19 26.69
C GLN A 411 12.43 15.85 27.04
N ILE A 412 11.64 15.46 26.03
CA ILE A 412 10.24 15.03 26.21
C ILE A 412 10.16 13.75 27.04
N LYS A 413 11.01 12.76 26.76
CA LYS A 413 11.03 11.50 27.51
C LYS A 413 11.38 11.73 28.98
N ASN A 414 12.35 12.60 29.26
CA ASN A 414 12.77 12.92 30.63
C ASN A 414 11.66 13.59 31.46
N SER A 415 10.69 14.24 30.82
CA SER A 415 9.52 14.78 31.52
C SER A 415 8.35 13.81 31.64
N GLY A 416 8.53 12.53 31.31
CA GLY A 416 7.45 11.55 31.24
C GLY A 416 6.51 11.74 30.04
N GLY A 417 6.89 12.58 29.07
CA GLY A 417 6.11 12.80 27.85
C GLY A 417 6.31 11.73 26.78
N LEU A 418 5.51 11.82 25.73
CA LEU A 418 5.57 10.95 24.57
C LEU A 418 6.04 11.75 23.35
N TYR A 419 7.01 11.21 22.60
CA TYR A 419 7.54 11.80 21.37
C TYR A 419 7.56 10.74 20.27
N PHE A 420 7.02 11.08 19.10
CA PHE A 420 7.18 10.29 17.88
C PHE A 420 7.31 11.18 16.66
N ARG A 421 7.97 10.68 15.62
CA ARG A 421 8.01 11.30 14.30
C ARG A 421 7.50 10.34 13.23
N TYR A 422 6.76 10.87 12.27
CA TYR A 422 6.44 10.23 11.01
C TYR A 422 6.97 11.09 9.86
N ILE A 423 8.14 10.73 9.32
CA ILE A 423 8.80 11.47 8.24
C ILE A 423 9.03 12.95 8.64
N ASP A 424 8.18 13.87 8.17
CA ASP A 424 8.19 15.32 8.34
C ASP A 424 7.28 15.81 9.47
N ASP A 425 6.37 14.96 9.96
CA ASP A 425 5.43 15.30 11.04
C ASP A 425 5.97 14.80 12.40
N LEU A 426 6.14 15.69 13.37
CA LEU A 426 6.44 15.36 14.76
C LEU A 426 5.16 15.37 15.61
N PHE A 427 5.11 14.48 16.59
CA PHE A 427 4.03 14.34 17.54
C PHE A 427 4.57 14.29 18.97
N ILE A 428 3.99 15.14 19.83
CA ILE A 428 4.37 15.29 21.23
C ILE A 428 3.10 15.26 22.08
N MET A 429 3.15 14.55 23.20
CA MET A 429 2.14 14.60 24.25
C MET A 429 2.84 14.78 25.60
N VAL A 430 2.49 15.82 26.35
CA VAL A 430 3.17 16.22 27.60
C VAL A 430 2.20 16.83 28.59
N ASN A 431 2.58 16.82 29.87
CA ASN A 431 1.87 17.50 30.96
C ASN A 431 2.54 18.83 31.36
N TRP A 432 3.24 19.47 30.40
CA TRP A 432 3.85 20.77 30.64
C TRP A 432 2.83 21.90 30.50
N PRO A 433 3.03 23.03 31.20
CA PRO A 433 2.33 24.26 30.86
C PRO A 433 2.58 24.65 29.40
N VAL A 434 1.54 25.08 28.68
CA VAL A 434 1.64 25.49 27.25
C VAL A 434 2.76 26.51 27.02
N ARG A 435 2.88 27.50 27.92
CA ARG A 435 3.96 28.51 27.89
C ARG A 435 5.37 27.91 27.90
N HIS A 436 5.57 26.83 28.66
CA HIS A 436 6.85 26.15 28.73
C HIS A 436 7.14 25.42 27.43
N LEU A 437 6.15 24.69 26.89
CA LEU A 437 6.30 24.00 25.61
C LEU A 437 6.62 24.97 24.45
N LEU A 438 5.92 26.11 24.36
CA LEU A 438 6.20 27.15 23.37
C LEU A 438 7.65 27.65 23.46
N LYS A 439 8.11 27.97 24.69
CA LYS A 439 9.50 28.39 24.91
C LYS A 439 10.52 27.32 24.50
N GLN A 440 10.21 26.04 24.66
CA GLN A 440 11.08 24.96 24.19
C GLN A 440 11.07 24.85 22.67
N ILE A 441 9.89 24.94 22.04
CA ILE A 441 9.76 24.95 20.57
C ILE A 441 10.56 26.10 19.95
N ASP A 442 10.52 27.29 20.54
CA ASP A 442 11.32 28.42 20.06
C ASP A 442 12.83 28.18 20.15
N LYS A 443 13.29 27.42 21.16
CA LYS A 443 14.68 26.95 21.21
C LYS A 443 14.97 25.90 20.14
N TRP A 444 14.05 24.96 19.91
CA TRP A 444 14.21 23.90 18.92
C TRP A 444 14.29 24.44 17.49
N LYS A 445 13.61 25.56 17.19
CA LYS A 445 13.74 26.27 15.90
C LYS A 445 15.17 26.71 15.58
N ASN A 446 16.02 26.89 16.60
CA ASN A 446 17.41 27.31 16.45
C ASN A 446 18.40 26.14 16.51
N PHE A 447 17.92 24.88 16.56
CA PHE A 447 18.82 23.71 16.55
C PHE A 447 19.49 23.51 15.19
N ASP A 448 18.84 23.94 14.12
CA ASP A 448 19.32 23.80 12.74
C ASP A 448 18.65 24.86 11.86
N GLU A 449 19.45 25.70 11.21
CA GLU A 449 18.97 26.77 10.33
C GLU A 449 18.17 26.28 9.11
N ASN A 450 18.38 25.01 8.71
CA ASN A 450 17.72 24.40 7.57
C ASN A 450 16.36 23.79 7.92
N ILE A 451 16.06 23.62 9.21
CA ILE A 451 14.83 23.00 9.69
C ILE A 451 13.89 24.06 10.26
N LYS A 452 12.80 24.32 9.53
CA LYS A 452 11.74 25.24 9.97
C LYS A 452 10.56 24.44 10.54
N LEU A 453 10.24 24.73 11.79
CA LEU A 453 9.18 24.07 12.56
C LEU A 453 7.89 24.89 12.55
N ASN A 454 6.77 24.26 12.19
CA ASN A 454 5.44 24.85 12.25
C ASN A 454 4.55 24.10 13.28
N PRO A 455 4.52 24.54 14.55
CA PRO A 455 3.82 23.86 15.62
C PRO A 455 2.32 24.17 15.64
N ASN A 456 1.53 23.19 16.07
CA ASN A 456 0.13 23.32 16.47
C ASN A 456 -0.03 22.66 17.83
N ILE A 457 -0.63 23.36 18.80
CA ILE A 457 -0.77 22.92 20.19
C ILE A 457 -2.24 23.04 20.60
N GLY A 458 -2.77 22.03 21.29
CA GLY A 458 -4.13 22.08 21.80
C GLY A 458 -4.46 20.91 22.73
N SER A 459 -5.71 20.91 23.21
CA SER A 459 -6.32 19.76 23.91
C SER A 459 -6.67 18.62 22.95
N PHE A 460 -6.59 18.85 21.64
CA PHE A 460 -6.73 17.87 20.60
C PHE A 460 -5.62 18.02 19.55
N ALA A 461 -5.37 16.95 18.81
CA ALA A 461 -4.46 16.96 17.68
C ALA A 461 -4.86 15.95 16.61
N THR A 462 -4.42 16.22 15.39
CA THR A 462 -4.56 15.29 14.27
C THR A 462 -3.18 14.85 13.83
N PHE A 463 -2.92 13.55 13.81
CA PHE A 463 -1.65 12.99 13.37
C PHE A 463 -1.90 11.73 12.56
N LEU A 464 -1.25 11.60 11.40
CA LEU A 464 -1.59 10.57 10.40
C LEU A 464 -3.08 10.64 10.02
N ASP A 465 -3.81 9.54 10.20
CA ASP A 465 -5.25 9.41 9.99
C ASP A 465 -6.04 9.29 11.30
N LEU A 466 -5.48 9.81 12.40
CA LEU A 466 -6.04 9.78 13.75
C LEU A 466 -6.35 11.19 14.27
N TYR A 467 -7.54 11.36 14.83
CA TYR A 467 -7.91 12.48 15.70
C TYR A 467 -7.79 12.00 17.14
N MET A 468 -7.15 12.81 17.98
CA MET A 468 -6.94 12.55 19.40
C MET A 468 -7.39 13.77 20.19
N GLU A 469 -8.02 13.56 21.33
CA GLU A 469 -8.51 14.62 22.21
C GLU A 469 -8.39 14.18 23.66
N ASN A 470 -8.05 15.13 24.52
CA ASN A 470 -8.11 14.98 25.96
C ASN A 470 -9.49 15.42 26.42
N ARG A 471 -10.30 14.46 26.87
CA ARG A 471 -11.61 14.71 27.48
C ARG A 471 -11.48 14.49 28.98
N ASP A 472 -11.12 15.55 29.69
CA ASP A 472 -11.01 15.56 31.16
C ASP A 472 -10.12 14.44 31.70
N GLY A 473 -8.92 14.28 31.12
CA GLY A 473 -7.96 13.24 31.48
C GLY A 473 -8.16 11.90 30.78
N VAL A 474 -9.19 11.76 29.93
CA VAL A 474 -9.46 10.54 29.17
C VAL A 474 -9.11 10.73 27.70
N LEU A 475 -8.34 9.79 27.15
CA LEU A 475 -7.98 9.77 25.74
C LEU A 475 -9.19 9.40 24.86
N PHE A 476 -9.68 10.37 24.09
CA PHE A 476 -10.61 10.13 22.99
C PHE A 476 -9.86 10.00 21.67
N THR A 477 -10.24 9.00 20.86
CA THR A 477 -9.67 8.80 19.51
C THR A 477 -10.75 8.49 18.47
N THR A 478 -10.56 8.98 17.26
CA THR A 478 -11.39 8.63 16.09
C THR A 478 -10.62 8.76 14.78
N VAL A 479 -11.19 8.27 13.69
CA VAL A 479 -10.65 8.44 12.34
C VAL A 479 -10.65 9.91 11.96
N TYR A 480 -9.50 10.42 11.53
CA TYR A 480 -9.39 11.77 10.99
C TYR A 480 -9.33 11.75 9.46
N GLN A 481 -10.10 12.65 8.85
CA GLN A 481 -10.03 12.98 7.44
C GLN A 481 -9.84 14.49 7.31
N LYS A 482 -8.92 14.92 6.44
CA LYS A 482 -8.72 16.35 6.20
C LYS A 482 -10.04 16.99 5.71
N PRO A 483 -10.30 18.27 6.01
CA PRO A 483 -11.54 18.93 5.56
C PRO A 483 -11.80 18.85 4.05
N SER A 484 -10.73 18.82 3.25
CA SER A 484 -10.77 18.69 1.79
C SER A 484 -10.93 17.24 1.28
N TYR A 485 -11.04 16.26 2.18
CA TYR A 485 -11.12 14.86 1.80
C TYR A 485 -12.47 14.61 1.14
N GLU A 486 -12.40 14.23 -0.12
CA GLU A 486 -13.54 13.68 -0.83
C GLU A 486 -13.66 12.20 -0.50
N PRO A 487 -14.88 11.64 -0.37
CA PRO A 487 -15.11 10.21 -0.14
C PRO A 487 -14.81 9.38 -1.40
N TYR A 488 -13.64 9.58 -2.01
CA TYR A 488 -13.20 8.93 -3.23
C TYR A 488 -12.39 7.67 -2.90
N TYR A 489 -13.05 6.52 -3.06
CA TYR A 489 -12.41 5.22 -3.10
C TYR A 489 -12.16 4.80 -4.54
N LEU A 490 -11.46 3.68 -4.73
CA LEU A 490 -11.37 3.10 -6.06
C LEU A 490 -12.79 2.73 -6.54
N PRO A 491 -13.31 3.32 -7.64
CA PRO A 491 -14.67 3.04 -8.08
C PRO A 491 -14.86 1.56 -8.43
N PHE A 492 -15.98 0.97 -7.98
CA PHE A 492 -16.21 -0.46 -8.14
C PHE A 492 -16.32 -0.89 -9.61
N ASN A 493 -16.80 0.01 -10.47
CA ASN A 493 -16.90 -0.18 -11.92
C ASN A 493 -15.57 -0.03 -12.68
N SER A 494 -14.47 0.33 -12.01
CA SER A 494 -13.15 0.35 -12.65
C SER A 494 -12.61 -1.06 -12.89
N ILE A 495 -11.76 -1.27 -13.90
CA ILE A 495 -11.25 -2.61 -14.28
C ILE A 495 -10.14 -3.16 -13.37
N HIS A 496 -10.13 -2.82 -12.08
CA HIS A 496 -9.19 -3.38 -11.13
C HIS A 496 -9.60 -4.78 -10.67
N PRO A 497 -8.64 -5.64 -10.26
CA PRO A 497 -8.93 -6.96 -9.71
C PRO A 497 -9.94 -6.90 -8.55
N LEU A 498 -10.87 -7.87 -8.51
CA LEU A 498 -11.94 -7.89 -7.51
C LEU A 498 -11.41 -7.96 -6.08
N HIS A 499 -10.31 -8.69 -5.83
CA HIS A 499 -9.71 -8.78 -4.50
C HIS A 499 -9.26 -7.41 -3.96
N MET A 500 -8.78 -6.50 -4.82
CA MET A 500 -8.43 -5.14 -4.40
C MET A 500 -9.66 -4.36 -3.96
N LYS A 501 -10.77 -4.50 -4.70
CA LYS A 501 -12.04 -3.86 -4.37
C LYS A 501 -12.62 -4.43 -3.07
N LYS A 502 -12.63 -5.76 -2.90
CA LYS A 502 -13.08 -6.41 -1.65
C LYS A 502 -12.28 -5.99 -0.42
N ASN A 503 -10.97 -5.77 -0.58
CA ASN A 503 -10.11 -5.36 0.52
C ASN A 503 -10.38 -3.93 1.02
N ILE A 504 -10.94 -3.04 0.21
CA ILE A 504 -11.22 -1.65 0.62
C ILE A 504 -12.21 -1.58 1.80
N PRO A 505 -13.46 -2.07 1.70
CA PRO A 505 -14.39 -2.03 2.83
C PRO A 505 -13.85 -2.79 4.04
N PHE A 506 -13.18 -3.93 3.83
CA PHE A 506 -12.56 -4.71 4.90
C PHE A 506 -11.52 -3.90 5.69
N THR A 507 -10.53 -3.33 4.99
CA THR A 507 -9.43 -2.59 5.64
C THR A 507 -9.88 -1.27 6.25
N MET A 508 -10.86 -0.59 5.64
CA MET A 508 -11.41 0.66 6.18
C MET A 508 -12.20 0.42 7.46
N LEU A 509 -13.09 -0.58 7.51
CA LEU A 509 -13.82 -0.88 8.73
C LEU A 509 -12.89 -1.39 9.85
N LEU A 510 -11.90 -2.21 9.50
CA LEU A 510 -10.89 -2.67 10.45
C LEU A 510 -10.12 -1.48 11.08
N ARG A 511 -9.84 -0.43 10.29
CA ARG A 511 -9.29 0.82 10.81
C ARG A 511 -10.27 1.50 11.76
N VAL A 512 -11.54 1.65 11.39
CA VAL A 512 -12.57 2.28 12.23
C VAL A 512 -12.67 1.60 13.60
N ILE A 513 -12.70 0.26 13.66
CA ILE A 513 -12.72 -0.51 14.91
C ILE A 513 -11.48 -0.22 15.78
N ARG A 514 -10.30 -0.12 15.16
CA ARG A 514 -9.05 0.16 15.90
C ARG A 514 -9.00 1.60 16.40
N TYR A 515 -9.54 2.55 15.64
CA TYR A 515 -9.32 3.97 15.86
C TYR A 515 -10.35 4.61 16.77
N CYS A 516 -11.63 4.27 16.65
CA CYS A 516 -12.67 4.87 17.48
C CYS A 516 -12.56 4.36 18.91
N SER A 517 -12.42 5.23 19.91
CA SER A 517 -12.37 4.82 21.33
C SER A 517 -13.75 4.50 21.90
N ILE A 518 -14.81 5.08 21.35
CA ILE A 518 -16.19 4.91 21.81
C ILE A 518 -17.08 4.30 20.72
N PHE A 519 -18.11 3.58 21.16
CA PHE A 519 -19.01 2.85 20.26
C PHE A 519 -19.85 3.78 19.38
N GLN A 520 -20.32 4.92 19.90
CA GLN A 520 -21.11 5.87 19.10
C GLN A 520 -20.32 6.37 17.88
N THR A 521 -19.07 6.81 18.09
CA THR A 521 -18.22 7.26 16.99
C THR A 521 -17.86 6.13 16.02
N TYR A 522 -17.77 4.89 16.49
CA TYR A 522 -17.65 3.72 15.61
C TYR A 522 -18.87 3.58 14.68
N LEU A 523 -20.09 3.75 15.20
CA LEU A 523 -21.31 3.69 14.39
C LEU A 523 -21.33 4.80 13.34
N ASP A 524 -21.04 6.03 13.76
CA ASP A 524 -21.02 7.19 12.88
C ASP A 524 -20.00 6.99 11.74
N GLU A 525 -18.78 6.57 12.07
CA GLU A 525 -17.73 6.31 11.07
C GLU A 525 -18.02 5.08 10.20
N ARG A 526 -18.70 4.06 10.72
CA ARG A 526 -19.17 2.91 9.94
C ARG A 526 -20.18 3.34 8.89
N GLU A 527 -21.15 4.19 9.25
CA GLU A 527 -22.15 4.71 8.31
C GLU A 527 -21.54 5.69 7.30
N ASN A 528 -20.63 6.57 7.74
CA ASN A 528 -19.86 7.43 6.84
C ASN A 528 -19.11 6.61 5.79
N LEU A 529 -18.44 5.53 6.21
CA LEU A 529 -17.75 4.61 5.31
C LEU A 529 -18.73 3.91 4.35
N ARG A 530 -19.87 3.43 4.85
CA ARG A 530 -20.91 2.79 4.02
C ARG A 530 -21.38 3.73 2.92
N MET A 531 -21.74 4.96 3.28
CA MET A 531 -22.21 5.98 2.33
C MET A 531 -21.14 6.30 1.29
N ALA A 532 -19.89 6.47 1.70
CA ALA A 532 -18.77 6.68 0.79
C ALA A 532 -18.59 5.51 -0.20
N LEU A 533 -18.69 4.26 0.26
CA LEU A 533 -18.60 3.08 -0.61
C LEU A 533 -19.75 3.00 -1.62
N LEU A 534 -20.98 3.30 -1.20
CA LEU A 534 -22.15 3.35 -2.07
C LEU A 534 -22.00 4.43 -3.16
N LEU A 535 -21.46 5.61 -2.80
CA LEU A 535 -21.13 6.67 -3.76
C LEU A 535 -20.11 6.21 -4.81
N ASN A 536 -19.16 5.35 -4.42
CA ASN A 536 -18.19 4.71 -5.31
C ASN A 536 -18.72 3.45 -6.01
N LYS A 537 -20.04 3.23 -6.00
CA LYS A 537 -20.76 2.17 -6.70
C LYS A 537 -20.47 0.75 -6.19
N TYR A 538 -20.05 0.60 -4.92
CA TYR A 538 -19.92 -0.72 -4.31
C TYR A 538 -21.32 -1.32 -4.08
N PRO A 539 -21.55 -2.60 -4.45
CA PRO A 539 -22.81 -3.27 -4.15
C PRO A 539 -23.03 -3.40 -2.65
N ASN A 540 -24.23 -3.05 -2.16
CA ASN A 540 -24.52 -3.07 -0.73
C ASN A 540 -24.26 -4.45 -0.08
N LYS A 541 -24.67 -5.52 -0.76
CA LYS A 541 -24.41 -6.91 -0.32
C LYS A 541 -22.92 -7.18 -0.10
N LEU A 542 -22.06 -6.68 -1.00
CA LEU A 542 -20.61 -6.85 -0.86
C LEU A 542 -20.08 -6.07 0.34
N ILE A 543 -20.61 -4.86 0.60
CA ILE A 543 -20.21 -4.06 1.77
C ILE A 543 -20.51 -4.84 3.05
N GLU A 544 -21.74 -5.36 3.20
CA GLU A 544 -22.14 -6.16 4.36
C GLU A 544 -21.31 -7.44 4.53
N GLU A 545 -21.09 -8.18 3.43
CA GLU A 545 -20.23 -9.37 3.45
C GLU A 545 -18.83 -9.02 3.97
N GLN A 546 -18.22 -7.92 3.51
CA GLN A 546 -16.90 -7.52 3.96
C GLN A 546 -16.90 -6.97 5.39
N PHE A 547 -17.97 -6.28 5.81
CA PHE A 547 -18.12 -5.81 7.20
C PHE A 547 -18.24 -6.98 8.17
N ASN A 548 -19.06 -7.98 7.85
CA ASN A 548 -19.18 -9.21 8.63
C ASN A 548 -17.86 -9.99 8.66
N ASN A 549 -17.14 -10.08 7.54
CA ASN A 549 -15.82 -10.70 7.49
C ASN A 549 -14.80 -10.02 8.42
N VAL A 550 -14.89 -8.71 8.63
CA VAL A 550 -14.04 -8.02 9.61
C VAL A 550 -14.39 -8.50 11.01
N LEU A 551 -15.67 -8.51 11.39
CA LEU A 551 -16.11 -8.94 12.72
C LEU A 551 -15.68 -10.39 13.01
N LEU A 552 -15.90 -11.31 12.06
CA LEU A 552 -15.48 -12.70 12.15
C LEU A 552 -13.96 -12.82 12.36
N LYS A 553 -13.15 -12.12 11.55
CA LYS A 553 -11.68 -12.15 11.71
C LYS A 553 -11.18 -11.50 12.99
N CYS A 554 -11.96 -10.60 13.58
CA CYS A 554 -11.68 -10.00 14.87
C CYS A 554 -12.11 -10.89 16.04
N ASN A 555 -12.66 -12.09 15.78
CA ASN A 555 -13.27 -12.98 16.78
C ASN A 555 -14.34 -12.24 17.60
N ILE A 556 -15.18 -11.47 16.92
CA ILE A 556 -16.36 -10.81 17.46
C ILE A 556 -17.55 -11.73 17.14
N ASP A 557 -17.99 -12.47 18.15
CA ASP A 557 -19.01 -13.51 18.12
C ASP A 557 -20.42 -13.00 18.45
N GLN A 558 -20.52 -11.74 18.88
CA GLN A 558 -21.78 -11.08 19.23
C GLN A 558 -21.85 -9.67 18.62
N PRO A 559 -23.05 -9.11 18.42
CA PRO A 559 -23.20 -7.73 17.99
C PRO A 559 -22.45 -6.76 18.91
N LEU A 560 -21.76 -5.79 18.33
CA LEU A 560 -21.09 -4.74 19.10
C LEU A 560 -22.15 -3.82 19.73
N THR A 561 -21.94 -3.48 21.00
CA THR A 561 -22.77 -2.59 21.81
C THR A 561 -21.89 -1.65 22.62
N ASN A 562 -22.47 -0.60 23.22
CA ASN A 562 -21.77 0.28 24.15
C ASN A 562 -21.03 -0.50 25.26
N PHE A 563 -21.56 -1.64 25.70
CA PHE A 563 -21.02 -2.41 26.83
C PHE A 563 -19.84 -3.32 26.45
N ASN A 564 -19.84 -3.89 25.25
CA ASN A 564 -18.81 -4.86 24.85
C ASN A 564 -17.74 -4.29 23.89
N TYR A 565 -17.98 -3.10 23.32
CA TYR A 565 -17.14 -2.53 22.28
C TYR A 565 -15.68 -2.35 22.70
N ASP A 566 -15.42 -1.69 23.84
CA ASP A 566 -14.04 -1.44 24.28
C ASP A 566 -13.31 -2.76 24.55
N ARG A 567 -13.97 -3.75 25.17
CA ARG A 567 -13.37 -5.09 25.39
C ARG A 567 -12.88 -5.72 24.08
N TYR A 568 -13.71 -5.75 23.04
CA TYR A 568 -13.32 -6.33 21.74
C TYR A 568 -12.25 -5.48 21.04
N ARG A 569 -12.35 -4.15 21.12
CA ARG A 569 -11.35 -3.24 20.58
C ARG A 569 -10.00 -3.47 21.25
N GLN A 570 -9.92 -3.49 22.58
CA GLN A 570 -8.69 -3.73 23.34
C GLN A 570 -8.10 -5.10 23.01
N LYS A 571 -8.92 -6.15 22.91
CA LYS A 571 -8.47 -7.49 22.46
C LYS A 571 -7.78 -7.42 21.10
N HIS A 572 -8.33 -6.65 20.17
CA HIS A 572 -7.73 -6.48 18.85
C HIS A 572 -6.46 -5.61 18.86
N LEU A 573 -6.43 -4.52 19.64
CA LEU A 573 -5.23 -3.69 19.78
C LEU A 573 -4.09 -4.48 20.42
N ASN A 574 -4.40 -5.32 21.41
CA ASN A 574 -3.43 -6.14 22.14
C ASN A 574 -3.12 -7.47 21.46
N PHE A 575 -3.78 -7.79 20.34
CA PHE A 575 -3.49 -8.99 19.57
C PHE A 575 -2.07 -8.91 18.99
N LYS A 576 -1.09 -9.40 19.77
CA LYS A 576 0.15 -9.92 19.23
C LYS A 576 -0.25 -11.15 18.43
N LYS A 577 0.26 -11.26 17.20
CA LYS A 577 0.09 -12.45 16.39
C LYS A 577 0.88 -13.58 17.08
N ASN A 578 0.33 -14.15 18.15
CA ASN A 578 0.82 -15.36 18.78
C ASN A 578 0.53 -16.49 17.81
N ILE A 579 1.50 -16.78 16.96
CA ILE A 579 1.53 -18.02 16.21
C ILE A 579 1.76 -19.10 17.28
N PRO A 580 0.85 -20.09 17.47
CA PRO A 580 1.01 -21.11 18.49
C PRO A 580 2.32 -21.89 18.29
N PRO A 581 2.97 -22.38 19.37
CA PRO A 581 4.29 -23.02 19.32
C PRO A 581 4.27 -24.45 18.76
N ALA A 582 3.19 -24.89 18.09
CA ALA A 582 3.16 -26.22 17.45
C ALA A 582 3.88 -26.25 16.09
N CYS A 583 4.23 -25.09 15.52
CA CYS A 583 5.03 -24.99 14.30
C CYS A 583 5.99 -23.80 14.42
N LYS A 584 7.31 -24.07 14.44
CA LYS A 584 8.30 -23.01 14.23
C LYS A 584 8.09 -22.49 12.81
N GLN A 585 7.75 -21.21 12.67
CA GLN A 585 7.66 -20.58 11.37
C GLN A 585 9.08 -20.45 10.80
N CYS A 586 9.46 -21.40 9.95
CA CYS A 586 10.75 -21.38 9.27
C CYS A 586 10.63 -20.58 7.97
N SER A 587 11.62 -19.73 7.71
CA SER A 587 11.79 -19.13 6.40
C SER A 587 12.21 -20.19 5.39
N TYR A 588 11.90 -19.98 4.11
CA TYR A 588 12.39 -20.88 3.07
C TYR A 588 13.93 -20.90 2.98
N ASP A 589 14.61 -19.86 3.46
CA ASP A 589 16.07 -19.80 3.54
C ASP A 589 16.64 -20.77 4.59
N GLU A 590 15.94 -21.00 5.71
CA GLU A 590 16.34 -21.97 6.75
C GLU A 590 16.13 -23.44 6.34
N LEU A 591 15.27 -23.66 5.35
CA LEU A 591 14.94 -24.97 4.79
C LEU A 591 15.75 -25.31 3.54
N ALA A 592 16.53 -24.37 3.00
CA ALA A 592 17.25 -24.55 1.75
C ALA A 592 18.19 -25.76 1.79
N GLY A 593 18.12 -26.61 0.76
CA GLY A 593 18.89 -27.86 0.66
C GLY A 593 18.32 -29.05 1.44
N LYS A 594 17.25 -28.85 2.23
CA LYS A 594 16.61 -29.92 3.00
C LYS A 594 15.45 -30.56 2.26
N ILE A 595 15.04 -31.73 2.74
CA ILE A 595 13.83 -32.42 2.30
C ILE A 595 12.68 -31.98 3.21
N ALA A 596 11.57 -31.53 2.64
CA ALA A 596 10.38 -31.09 3.38
C ALA A 596 9.20 -32.00 3.08
N ALA A 597 8.62 -32.60 4.12
CA ALA A 597 7.37 -33.35 4.00
C ALA A 597 6.18 -32.38 3.93
N VAL A 598 5.39 -32.45 2.86
CA VAL A 598 4.22 -31.60 2.61
C VAL A 598 2.96 -32.43 2.83
N ASP A 599 2.28 -32.20 3.95
CA ASP A 599 1.04 -32.88 4.31
C ASP A 599 -0.13 -32.38 3.45
N LEU A 600 -0.67 -33.25 2.59
CA LEU A 600 -1.78 -32.93 1.69
C LEU A 600 -3.16 -33.28 2.29
N SER A 601 -3.21 -33.89 3.48
CA SER A 601 -4.44 -34.49 4.03
C SER A 601 -5.56 -33.47 4.25
N ILE A 602 -5.24 -32.25 4.69
CA ILE A 602 -6.24 -31.18 4.88
C ILE A 602 -6.86 -30.74 3.56
N TRP A 603 -6.07 -30.63 2.50
CA TRP A 603 -6.59 -30.28 1.18
C TRP A 603 -7.47 -31.38 0.61
N PHE A 604 -7.20 -32.64 0.94
CA PHE A 604 -8.08 -33.74 0.59
C PHE A 604 -9.42 -33.69 1.35
N ILE A 605 -9.38 -33.37 2.65
CA ILE A 605 -10.58 -33.19 3.48
C ILE A 605 -11.43 -32.02 2.95
N GLU A 606 -10.81 -30.87 2.68
CA GLU A 606 -11.50 -29.71 2.08
C GLU A 606 -12.06 -30.02 0.68
N PHE A 607 -11.32 -30.77 -0.15
CA PHE A 607 -11.80 -31.19 -1.47
C PHE A 607 -13.04 -32.07 -1.38
N ARG A 608 -13.08 -33.04 -0.44
CA ARG A 608 -14.28 -33.85 -0.17
C ARG A 608 -15.47 -33.01 0.28
N LEU A 609 -15.25 -32.02 1.16
CA LEU A 609 -16.31 -31.12 1.65
C LEU A 609 -16.85 -30.17 0.56
N VAL A 610 -16.05 -29.83 -0.45
CA VAL A 610 -16.38 -28.86 -1.53
C VAL A 610 -17.08 -29.52 -2.73
N SER A 611 -17.25 -30.85 -2.74
CA SER A 611 -17.89 -31.63 -3.82
C SER A 611 -19.34 -31.22 -4.17
N ILE A 612 -19.95 -30.30 -3.42
CA ILE A 612 -21.31 -29.77 -3.69
C ILE A 612 -21.30 -28.56 -4.65
N ASN A 613 -20.15 -27.94 -4.95
CA ASN A 613 -20.11 -26.85 -5.95
C ASN A 613 -18.80 -26.83 -6.76
N TYR A 614 -18.90 -27.27 -8.02
CA TYR A 614 -17.85 -27.18 -9.02
C TYR A 614 -17.53 -25.71 -9.37
N ARG A 615 -16.70 -25.03 -8.57
CA ARG A 615 -16.04 -23.77 -8.97
C ARG A 615 -14.61 -23.68 -8.45
N ASN A 616 -13.68 -23.62 -9.42
CA ASN A 616 -12.28 -23.16 -9.32
C ASN A 616 -11.40 -23.86 -8.28
N SER A 617 -10.49 -24.71 -8.76
CA SER A 617 -9.37 -25.30 -8.01
C SER A 617 -8.27 -24.27 -7.66
N LEU A 618 -8.65 -23.17 -7.01
CA LEU A 618 -7.74 -22.13 -6.49
C LEU A 618 -6.68 -22.72 -5.53
N HIS A 619 -7.00 -23.85 -4.91
CA HIS A 619 -6.15 -24.58 -3.98
C HIS A 619 -5.03 -25.34 -4.69
N LEU A 620 -5.29 -26.00 -5.84
CA LEU A 620 -4.24 -26.60 -6.69
C LEU A 620 -3.29 -25.52 -7.22
N LYS A 621 -3.82 -24.35 -7.58
CA LYS A 621 -3.02 -23.19 -7.95
C LYS A 621 -2.13 -22.70 -6.80
N THR A 622 -2.64 -22.67 -5.58
CA THR A 622 -1.88 -22.26 -4.39
C THR A 622 -0.81 -23.30 -4.01
N LEU A 623 -1.16 -24.59 -4.06
CA LEU A 623 -0.25 -25.72 -3.87
C LEU A 623 0.89 -25.68 -4.89
N PHE A 624 0.57 -25.53 -6.17
CA PHE A 624 1.54 -25.38 -7.24
C PHE A 624 2.52 -24.23 -6.97
N PHE A 625 2.03 -23.04 -6.59
CA PHE A 625 2.91 -21.93 -6.27
C PHE A 625 3.76 -22.15 -5.00
N ARG A 626 3.23 -22.84 -3.99
CA ARG A 626 3.99 -23.19 -2.77
C ARG A 626 5.09 -24.20 -3.08
N VAL A 627 4.81 -25.19 -3.92
CA VAL A 627 5.77 -26.23 -4.36
C VAL A 627 6.83 -25.62 -5.26
N LEU A 628 6.45 -24.75 -6.19
CA LEU A 628 7.41 -23.96 -6.97
C LEU A 628 8.32 -23.11 -6.08
N ASN A 629 7.77 -22.49 -5.03
CA ASN A 629 8.59 -21.77 -4.05
C ASN A 629 9.54 -22.72 -3.31
N MET A 630 9.09 -23.90 -2.85
CA MET A 630 9.97 -24.88 -2.21
C MET A 630 11.12 -25.32 -3.11
N ILE A 631 10.81 -25.71 -4.35
CA ILE A 631 11.81 -26.05 -5.38
C ILE A 631 12.76 -24.87 -5.65
N TYR A 632 12.24 -23.64 -5.69
CA TYR A 632 13.02 -22.40 -5.84
C TYR A 632 14.01 -22.13 -4.68
N PHE A 633 13.79 -22.71 -3.51
CA PHE A 633 14.74 -22.67 -2.38
C PHE A 633 15.60 -23.94 -2.25
N ASN A 634 15.63 -24.80 -3.27
CA ASN A 634 16.32 -26.11 -3.24
C ASN A 634 15.82 -27.00 -2.09
N ILE A 635 14.56 -26.83 -1.70
CA ILE A 635 13.88 -27.70 -0.77
C ILE A 635 13.27 -28.82 -1.61
N LYS A 636 13.53 -30.07 -1.27
CA LYS A 636 12.91 -31.22 -1.96
C LYS A 636 11.58 -31.54 -1.28
N PRO A 637 10.42 -31.17 -1.86
CA PRO A 637 9.14 -31.51 -1.26
C PRO A 637 8.85 -33.00 -1.47
N ILE A 638 8.56 -33.71 -0.39
CA ILE A 638 7.96 -35.04 -0.41
C ILE A 638 6.51 -34.87 -0.01
N PHE A 639 5.57 -35.21 -0.88
CA PHE A 639 4.17 -35.13 -0.53
C PHE A 639 3.79 -36.33 0.34
N VAL A 640 3.20 -36.03 1.50
CA VAL A 640 2.70 -37.02 2.45
C VAL A 640 1.19 -36.95 2.46
N LEU A 641 0.55 -38.08 2.18
CA LEU A 641 -0.89 -38.27 2.26
C LEU A 641 -1.19 -39.27 3.37
N ASP A 642 -2.14 -38.93 4.24
CA ASP A 642 -2.67 -39.89 5.21
C ASP A 642 -3.40 -41.03 4.50
N SER A 643 -3.41 -42.21 5.14
CA SER A 643 -4.27 -43.29 4.70
C SER A 643 -5.74 -42.93 4.89
N THR A 644 -6.58 -43.56 4.07
CA THR A 644 -8.04 -43.33 4.03
C THR A 644 -8.69 -43.41 5.42
N LYS A 645 -8.28 -44.36 6.27
CA LYS A 645 -8.76 -44.48 7.67
C LYS A 645 -8.52 -43.22 8.52
N ILE A 646 -7.38 -42.56 8.39
CA ILE A 646 -7.03 -41.36 9.18
C ILE A 646 -7.75 -40.12 8.63
N ILE A 647 -7.91 -40.06 7.32
CA ILE A 647 -8.69 -39.01 6.66
C ILE A 647 -10.15 -39.07 7.10
N ASP A 648 -10.72 -40.27 7.18
CA ASP A 648 -12.10 -40.48 7.63
C ASP A 648 -12.26 -40.10 9.12
N LEU A 649 -11.28 -40.43 9.98
CA LEU A 649 -11.24 -39.95 11.37
C LEU A 649 -11.16 -38.41 11.49
N LYS A 650 -10.34 -37.75 10.67
CA LYS A 650 -10.22 -36.28 10.65
C LYS A 650 -11.49 -35.62 10.09
N LEU A 651 -12.12 -36.24 9.09
CA LEU A 651 -13.43 -35.84 8.57
C LEU A 651 -14.49 -35.95 9.67
N ASP A 652 -14.50 -37.02 10.46
CA ASP A 652 -15.44 -37.16 11.58
C ASP A 652 -15.22 -36.12 12.67
N VAL A 653 -13.98 -35.75 12.98
CA VAL A 653 -13.66 -34.67 13.93
C VAL A 653 -14.11 -33.30 13.40
N ILE A 654 -13.86 -33.02 12.12
CA ILE A 654 -14.26 -31.75 11.47
C ILE A 654 -15.78 -31.70 11.26
N ALA A 655 -16.42 -32.83 10.91
CA ALA A 655 -17.86 -32.97 10.81
C ALA A 655 -18.51 -32.76 12.18
N LYS A 656 -17.96 -33.30 13.26
CA LYS A 656 -18.40 -33.01 14.63
C LYS A 656 -18.28 -31.52 15.02
N GLN A 657 -17.34 -30.78 14.42
CA GLN A 657 -17.24 -29.31 14.56
C GLN A 657 -18.23 -28.55 13.65
N LEU A 658 -18.69 -29.16 12.55
CA LEU A 658 -19.61 -28.56 11.57
C LEU A 658 -21.09 -28.98 11.75
N THR A 659 -21.39 -30.00 12.56
CA THR A 659 -22.74 -30.47 12.91
C THR A 659 -23.45 -29.52 13.88
N SER A 660 -23.48 -28.22 13.56
CA SER A 660 -24.64 -27.35 13.82
C SER A 660 -25.42 -27.01 12.55
N LYS A 661 -25.12 -27.64 11.40
CA LYS A 661 -26.01 -27.64 10.22
C LYS A 661 -25.74 -28.83 9.27
N ASN A 662 -26.66 -29.79 9.34
CA ASN A 662 -27.12 -30.78 8.34
C ASN A 662 -26.20 -31.88 7.79
N LYS A 663 -26.87 -33.04 7.59
CA LYS A 663 -26.40 -34.41 7.35
C LYS A 663 -25.77 -34.69 5.98
N THR A 664 -24.98 -35.76 6.00
CA THR A 664 -24.20 -36.49 5.00
C THR A 664 -24.94 -36.95 3.73
N THR A 665 -24.21 -37.00 2.62
CA THR A 665 -24.39 -38.02 1.56
C THR A 665 -23.06 -38.69 1.23
N ASP A 666 -23.11 -40.01 1.08
CA ASP A 666 -22.01 -40.90 0.73
C ASP A 666 -21.53 -40.67 -0.71
N GLN A 667 -20.27 -40.29 -0.89
CA GLN A 667 -19.52 -40.46 -2.13
C GLN A 667 -18.11 -40.94 -1.80
N THR A 668 -17.93 -42.26 -1.79
CA THR A 668 -16.68 -42.92 -1.44
C THR A 668 -15.80 -43.19 -2.67
N ARG A 669 -14.49 -43.11 -2.44
CA ARG A 669 -13.34 -43.52 -3.30
C ARG A 669 -13.01 -42.72 -4.57
N SER A 670 -13.94 -42.13 -5.33
CA SER A 670 -13.59 -41.49 -6.62
C SER A 670 -12.69 -40.25 -6.48
N GLY A 671 -12.94 -39.37 -5.50
CA GLY A 671 -12.16 -38.15 -5.29
C GLY A 671 -10.71 -38.38 -4.85
N PHE A 672 -10.43 -39.50 -4.15
CA PHE A 672 -9.07 -39.89 -3.72
C PHE A 672 -8.17 -40.15 -4.93
N ASN A 673 -8.67 -40.95 -5.87
CA ASN A 673 -7.93 -41.27 -7.09
C ASN A 673 -7.79 -40.06 -8.02
N VAL A 674 -8.78 -39.14 -8.06
CA VAL A 674 -8.70 -37.91 -8.88
C VAL A 674 -7.62 -36.94 -8.37
N LEU A 675 -7.51 -36.72 -7.05
CA LEU A 675 -6.45 -35.85 -6.51
C LEU A 675 -5.08 -36.50 -6.65
N ILE A 676 -4.96 -37.80 -6.42
CA ILE A 676 -3.73 -38.55 -6.66
C ILE A 676 -3.32 -38.44 -8.12
N ASN A 677 -4.22 -38.64 -9.08
CA ASN A 677 -3.91 -38.51 -10.51
C ASN A 677 -3.44 -37.09 -10.87
N LYS A 678 -4.08 -36.04 -10.35
CA LYS A 678 -3.64 -34.64 -10.56
C LYS A 678 -2.28 -34.33 -9.92
N CYS A 679 -1.99 -34.92 -8.75
CA CYS A 679 -0.68 -34.80 -8.10
C CYS A 679 0.40 -35.62 -8.83
N SER A 680 0.04 -36.78 -9.39
CA SER A 680 0.90 -37.62 -10.24
C SER A 680 1.19 -36.95 -11.59
N GLU A 681 0.23 -36.24 -12.18
CA GLU A 681 0.49 -35.36 -13.33
C GLU A 681 1.49 -34.26 -12.95
N LEU A 682 1.29 -33.57 -11.82
CA LEU A 682 2.22 -32.56 -11.32
C LEU A 682 3.63 -33.12 -11.06
N HIS A 683 3.69 -34.36 -10.55
CA HIS A 683 4.92 -35.12 -10.33
C HIS A 683 5.65 -35.39 -11.65
N ASN A 684 4.94 -35.81 -12.69
CA ASN A 684 5.52 -36.02 -14.02
C ASN A 684 6.05 -34.72 -14.63
N TYR A 685 5.40 -33.58 -14.38
CA TYR A 685 5.85 -32.26 -14.84
C TYR A 685 7.03 -31.66 -14.04
N LEU A 686 7.19 -32.03 -12.77
CA LEU A 686 8.16 -31.40 -11.84
C LEU A 686 9.22 -32.37 -11.27
N SER A 687 9.17 -33.65 -11.65
CA SER A 687 10.07 -34.73 -11.17
C SER A 687 10.15 -34.84 -9.64
N LEU A 688 9.00 -34.77 -8.95
CA LEU A 688 8.91 -34.79 -7.48
C LEU A 688 8.79 -36.23 -6.93
N SER A 689 8.60 -36.45 -5.62
CA SER A 689 8.37 -37.80 -5.04
C SER A 689 7.11 -37.78 -4.18
N ILE A 690 6.22 -38.78 -4.34
CA ILE A 690 4.97 -38.90 -3.57
C ILE A 690 5.06 -40.15 -2.71
N ILE A 691 4.79 -40.02 -1.40
CA ILE A 691 4.75 -41.15 -0.46
C ILE A 691 3.38 -41.19 0.23
N ILE A 692 2.71 -42.34 0.15
CA ILE A 692 1.48 -42.60 0.89
C ILE A 692 1.90 -43.25 2.22
N ALA A 693 1.60 -42.60 3.34
CA ALA A 693 2.13 -43.01 4.65
C ALA A 693 1.01 -43.44 5.61
N ASN A 694 1.20 -44.57 6.29
CA ASN A 694 0.44 -44.96 7.49
C ASN A 694 1.08 -44.34 8.75
N TYR A 695 0.35 -44.36 9.88
CA TYR A 695 0.77 -43.70 11.12
C TYR A 695 2.17 -44.12 11.62
N SER A 696 2.58 -45.38 11.44
CA SER A 696 3.94 -45.83 11.79
C SER A 696 5.01 -45.23 10.86
N LEU A 697 4.74 -45.16 9.56
CA LEU A 697 5.64 -44.59 8.56
C LEU A 697 5.87 -43.09 8.78
N ARG A 698 4.86 -42.34 9.28
CA ARG A 698 5.00 -40.92 9.67
C ARG A 698 5.98 -40.75 10.83
N TYR A 699 5.96 -41.64 11.81
CA TYR A 699 6.82 -41.57 12.99
C TYR A 699 8.28 -41.86 12.62
N ASP A 700 8.52 -42.79 11.71
CA ASP A 700 9.86 -43.09 11.19
C ASP A 700 10.39 -42.02 10.24
N LEU A 701 9.53 -41.42 9.39
CA LEU A 701 9.87 -40.26 8.57
C LEU A 701 10.19 -39.03 9.45
N ALA A 702 9.49 -38.84 10.57
CA ALA A 702 9.73 -37.73 11.51
C ALA A 702 11.04 -37.87 12.31
N LYS A 703 11.53 -39.09 12.53
CA LYS A 703 12.83 -39.34 13.17
C LYS A 703 14.03 -39.08 12.24
N ASN A 704 13.87 -39.30 10.93
CA ASN A 704 14.98 -39.26 9.97
C ASN A 704 15.00 -38.04 9.04
N LEU A 705 13.94 -37.21 9.03
CA LEU A 705 13.84 -35.99 8.23
C LEU A 705 13.48 -34.80 9.13
N THR A 706 14.05 -33.62 8.87
CA THR A 706 13.68 -32.39 9.58
C THR A 706 12.29 -31.94 9.14
N ILE A 707 11.24 -32.57 9.68
CA ILE A 707 9.85 -32.28 9.31
C ILE A 707 9.45 -30.92 9.87
N THR A 708 9.15 -29.97 8.98
CA THR A 708 8.50 -28.70 9.32
C THR A 708 7.13 -28.69 8.64
N TYR A 709 6.06 -28.83 9.42
CA TYR A 709 4.69 -28.76 8.87
C TYR A 709 4.36 -27.30 8.51
N THR A 710 4.14 -27.02 7.23
CA THR A 710 3.61 -25.73 6.77
C THR A 710 2.12 -25.89 6.43
N TYR A 711 1.24 -25.30 7.23
CA TYR A 711 -0.19 -25.15 6.90
C TYR A 711 -0.42 -24.11 5.79
#